data_AF-A0A9P4WNE5-F1
#
_entry.id   AF-A0A9P4WNE5-F1
#
_cell.length_a   1.000
_cell.length_b   1.000
_cell.length_c   1.000
_cell.angle_alpha   90.00
_cell.angle_beta   90.00
_cell.angle_gamma   90.00
#
_symmetry.space_group_name_H-M   'P 1'
#
loop_
_entity.id
_entity.type
_entity.pdbx_description
1 polymer ?
#
loop_
_entity_poly.entity_id
_entity_poly.type
_entity_poly.pdbx_seq_one_letter_code
_entity_poly.pdbx_strand_id
1 'polypeptide(L)'
;MNASATIRASYVRATRMSMMPPPLPRPSSVTNTVADLESRPANSEKLKNFVPVNHLEHREKCDLERNKIYIYNEPYSPSYLEWEEAGSFSARLRKMYTIFPYRDPIWLVAVVFAFGSLDLVINAFFDLIPQLDKKLQFKTNETIAIPTTVLVGSIFFFVAGIFDTFGALNADRGTLDTNKETHKVTYRPALVGSPEFKWIPSWVKMWDLTMTNLAFQAGLIVLFGGVIFMFAGIVDFPELISEEAPLFATIVFGPQVIHGALFLVANAMLAISEQERWYKPKWWDADWQGAFLNTLGGFGFMMAGLFLFGDDKLSAAVAALLGSWAFLIGSVIRWIVATIALITGATSGIGLWLAERLHKRGYRVALCGRRVKEGTDAATILDPSGESAMFVQCDVTSYASQAAMFQAVWKKWSRLDVLIANAGGLDKDSKYILPHRNAGVDALPPKPDTTCTDIDFKGLIYGTTLATHFMRHNPKGKGGKIIVTGSMLGIYACATFPEYCAAKAAAHHYVRTTAPVLLQKERITINCVMPGPIDTDAVAGISDAFAPEHLTLKPVLLSAYDQFLEDKENNKTGQLIGTAHEDLIFWPHPGYKNGAILKRYEKTFDPWFKMVHGESSELPDALYEPVRTRGPKVVAVTGATGSQGGGVVNVMKRVPGWKVRALTRDPTSSAAKKLTEEGVEVVRANFDDEGSLREAFKNVYAIFAVTDWWEHLAQGKSQDEAGKIEEEQGMKLARAAATVDTLEHYIWSTTPSAKRKFKGKVFTPHMDYKANVDARIKAELPKLAAMTTYLYFGYYPQNMAFVPLIKPVEYPGNGQFIQTLPTKADTRVLNSGDMSVNPGIWVRQILATGAKAYGKYTNVALEKLTFQEMIDIWSEITGKKGVLIETTIDAWTKLWGPAGNELGLQFKFGELCDPWETNENFISPAELSIDQNEVVGFRGTIERLKYLF
;
A
#
# COMPACT_ATOMS: atom_id res chain seq x y z
N MET A 1 -5.47 19.86 20.74
CA MET A 1 -5.21 20.73 21.93
C MET A 1 -5.69 20.16 23.27
N ASN A 2 -6.63 19.20 23.34
CA ASN A 2 -7.12 18.65 24.62
C ASN A 2 -7.39 17.13 24.52
N ALA A 3 -7.47 16.44 25.65
CA ALA A 3 -7.52 14.98 25.72
C ALA A 3 -8.76 14.41 25.03
N SER A 4 -9.92 15.04 25.26
CA SER A 4 -11.20 14.65 24.69
C SER A 4 -11.19 14.67 23.16
N ALA A 5 -10.60 15.70 22.53
CA ALA A 5 -10.48 15.79 21.08
C ALA A 5 -9.53 14.73 20.50
N THR A 6 -8.38 14.51 21.13
CA THR A 6 -7.38 13.53 20.68
C THR A 6 -7.94 12.10 20.75
N ILE A 7 -8.70 11.77 21.81
CA ILE A 7 -9.35 10.46 21.96
C ILE A 7 -10.52 10.29 20.98
N ARG A 8 -11.35 11.33 20.78
CA ARG A 8 -12.42 11.31 19.75
C ARG A 8 -11.84 11.04 18.35
N ALA A 9 -10.72 11.67 18.02
CA ALA A 9 -10.04 11.47 16.75
C ALA A 9 -9.48 10.05 16.59
N SER A 10 -9.05 9.40 17.68
CA SER A 10 -8.54 8.02 17.63
C SER A 10 -9.66 7.00 17.34
N TYR A 11 -10.86 7.18 17.91
CA TYR A 11 -12.04 6.36 17.60
C TYR A 11 -12.42 6.46 16.12
N VAL A 12 -12.51 7.68 15.58
CA VAL A 12 -12.78 7.90 14.14
C VAL A 12 -11.72 7.21 13.27
N ARG A 13 -10.45 7.30 13.66
CA ARG A 13 -9.33 6.65 12.94
C ARG A 13 -9.43 5.13 13.00
N ALA A 14 -9.71 4.55 14.17
CA ALA A 14 -9.87 3.12 14.36
C ALA A 14 -11.03 2.56 13.52
N THR A 15 -12.17 3.25 13.50
CA THR A 15 -13.33 2.85 12.67
C THR A 15 -13.06 3.00 11.17
N ARG A 16 -12.31 4.03 10.75
CA ARG A 16 -11.86 4.13 9.34
C ARG A 16 -10.96 2.96 8.96
N MET A 17 -10.02 2.57 9.84
CA MET A 17 -9.13 1.43 9.60
C MET A 17 -9.87 0.09 9.56
N SER A 18 -10.92 -0.10 10.37
CA SER A 18 -11.72 -1.33 10.33
C SER A 18 -12.68 -1.43 9.14
N MET A 19 -13.03 -0.29 8.52
CA MET A 19 -13.81 -0.25 7.26
C MET A 19 -12.95 -0.36 6.01
N MET A 20 -11.62 -0.28 6.14
CA MET A 20 -10.72 -0.60 5.04
C MET A 20 -10.66 -2.13 4.90
N PRO A 21 -10.80 -2.69 3.68
CA PRO A 21 -10.45 -4.08 3.47
C PRO A 21 -9.00 -4.28 3.92
N PRO A 22 -8.66 -5.43 4.54
CA PRO A 22 -7.29 -5.69 4.95
C PRO A 22 -6.36 -5.45 3.76
N PRO A 23 -5.21 -4.78 3.96
CA PRO A 23 -4.29 -4.53 2.86
C PRO A 23 -3.97 -5.87 2.20
N LEU A 24 -4.11 -5.92 0.86
CA LEU A 24 -3.60 -7.05 0.11
C LEU A 24 -2.13 -7.25 0.52
N PRO A 25 -1.72 -8.47 0.88
CA PRO A 25 -0.39 -8.70 1.44
C PRO A 25 0.67 -8.14 0.49
N ARG A 26 1.57 -7.31 1.02
CA ARG A 26 2.77 -6.92 0.26
C ARG A 26 3.54 -8.20 -0.05
N PRO A 27 3.98 -8.43 -1.29
CA PRO A 27 4.75 -9.62 -1.63
C PRO A 27 6.20 -9.44 -1.18
N SER A 28 6.45 -9.52 0.13
CA SER A 28 7.70 -9.99 0.75
C SER A 28 7.77 -9.60 2.23
N SER A 29 8.11 -10.59 3.06
CA SER A 29 8.42 -10.56 4.50
C SER A 29 7.24 -10.76 5.47
N VAL A 30 7.41 -11.84 6.26
CA VAL A 30 6.63 -12.32 7.41
C VAL A 30 5.44 -13.24 7.11
N THR A 31 5.76 -14.53 7.22
CA THR A 31 4.87 -15.65 7.53
C THR A 31 3.95 -15.30 8.72
N ASN A 32 2.69 -14.99 8.45
CA ASN A 32 1.63 -15.20 9.44
C ASN A 32 1.13 -16.64 9.29
N THR A 33 1.86 -17.59 9.87
CA THR A 33 1.16 -18.65 10.59
C THR A 33 0.41 -17.93 11.69
N VAL A 34 -0.89 -17.68 11.51
CA VAL A 34 -1.77 -17.58 12.67
C VAL A 34 -1.54 -18.90 13.39
N ALA A 35 -0.87 -18.87 14.54
CA ALA A 35 -0.77 -20.06 15.36
C ALA A 35 -2.19 -20.52 15.59
N ASP A 36 -2.48 -21.79 15.26
CA ASP A 36 -3.72 -22.42 15.70
C ASP A 36 -3.76 -22.21 17.21
N LEU A 37 -4.63 -21.30 17.65
CA LEU A 37 -4.88 -21.12 19.06
C LEU A 37 -5.47 -22.44 19.52
N GLU A 38 -4.70 -23.21 20.29
CA GLU A 38 -5.23 -24.38 20.98
C GLU A 38 -6.54 -23.98 21.65
N SER A 39 -7.59 -24.77 21.41
CA SER A 39 -8.89 -24.55 22.04
C SER A 39 -8.66 -24.49 23.55
N ARG A 40 -8.83 -23.31 24.15
CA ARG A 40 -8.79 -23.18 25.61
C ARG A 40 -9.85 -24.14 26.16
N PRO A 41 -9.50 -25.05 27.08
CA PRO A 41 -10.49 -25.93 27.69
C PRO A 41 -11.58 -25.07 28.30
N ALA A 42 -12.83 -25.46 28.07
CA ALA A 42 -13.98 -24.68 28.46
C ALA A 42 -13.94 -24.45 29.98
N ASN A 43 -13.86 -23.18 30.38
CA ASN A 43 -13.91 -22.80 31.78
C ASN A 43 -15.34 -23.07 32.29
N SER A 44 -15.48 -24.03 33.20
CA SER A 44 -16.75 -24.46 33.80
C SER A 44 -17.51 -23.33 34.51
N GLU A 45 -16.82 -22.27 34.97
CA GLU A 45 -17.48 -21.06 35.50
C GLU A 45 -18.08 -20.19 34.39
N LYS A 46 -17.43 -20.08 33.23
CA LYS A 46 -17.96 -19.31 32.09
C LYS A 46 -19.14 -19.99 31.41
N LEU A 47 -19.16 -21.32 31.42
CA LEU A 47 -20.27 -22.11 30.87
C LEU A 47 -21.55 -22.01 31.72
N LYS A 48 -21.44 -21.80 33.04
CA LYS A 48 -22.63 -21.64 33.92
C LYS A 48 -23.51 -20.46 33.54
N ASN A 49 -22.91 -19.40 33.00
CA ASN A 49 -23.60 -18.17 32.60
C ASN A 49 -23.76 -18.04 31.08
N PHE A 50 -23.40 -19.07 30.31
CA PHE A 50 -23.53 -19.04 28.87
C PHE A 50 -24.98 -19.32 28.48
N VAL A 51 -25.69 -18.26 28.07
CA VAL A 51 -27.03 -18.41 27.48
C VAL A 51 -26.83 -18.63 25.98
N PRO A 52 -27.13 -19.83 25.44
CA PRO A 52 -27.02 -20.09 24.01
C PRO A 52 -28.03 -19.20 23.27
N VAL A 53 -27.52 -18.33 22.41
CA VAL A 53 -28.36 -17.49 21.56
C VAL A 53 -28.79 -18.32 20.36
N ASN A 54 -30.11 -18.50 20.20
CA ASN A 54 -30.66 -19.09 18.98
C ASN A 54 -30.39 -18.12 17.82
N HIS A 55 -29.41 -18.46 16.99
CA HIS A 55 -28.93 -17.63 15.90
C HIS A 55 -30.02 -17.31 14.86
N LEU A 56 -30.99 -18.21 14.66
CA LEU A 56 -32.12 -17.99 13.76
C LEU A 56 -33.11 -17.01 14.37
N GLU A 57 -33.48 -17.21 15.64
CA GLU A 57 -34.38 -16.31 16.36
C GLU A 57 -33.77 -14.92 16.57
N HIS A 58 -32.47 -14.84 16.84
CA HIS A 58 -31.75 -13.57 16.92
C HIS A 58 -31.70 -12.86 15.56
N ARG A 59 -31.48 -13.59 14.47
CA ARG A 59 -31.50 -13.03 13.12
C ARG A 59 -32.90 -12.55 12.73
N GLU A 60 -33.94 -13.34 13.01
CA GLU A 60 -35.34 -12.92 12.82
C GLU A 60 -35.69 -11.70 13.66
N LYS A 61 -35.22 -11.64 14.91
CA LYS A 61 -35.44 -10.47 15.78
C LYS A 61 -34.73 -9.23 15.25
N CYS A 62 -33.51 -9.37 14.74
CA CYS A 62 -32.78 -8.29 14.08
C CYS A 62 -33.42 -7.86 12.75
N ASP A 63 -33.98 -8.80 11.98
CA ASP A 63 -34.70 -8.51 10.73
C ASP A 63 -36.07 -7.87 11.02
N LEU A 64 -36.75 -8.28 12.09
CA LEU A 64 -37.97 -7.63 12.62
C LEU A 64 -37.67 -6.23 13.16
N GLU A 65 -36.53 -6.01 13.82
CA GLU A 65 -36.08 -4.69 14.27
C GLU A 65 -35.68 -3.79 13.09
N ARG A 66 -35.07 -4.33 12.03
CA ARG A 66 -34.77 -3.59 10.78
C ARG A 66 -36.00 -3.21 9.98
N ASN A 67 -37.02 -4.08 9.95
CA ASN A 67 -38.23 -3.88 9.17
C ASN A 67 -39.34 -3.16 9.95
N LYS A 68 -39.13 -2.83 11.23
CA LYS A 68 -39.99 -1.87 11.92
C LYS A 68 -39.78 -0.50 11.30
N ILE A 69 -40.68 -0.13 10.41
CA ILE A 69 -40.90 1.25 10.01
C ILE A 69 -41.27 2.01 11.28
N TYR A 70 -40.33 2.75 11.84
CA TYR A 70 -40.62 3.73 12.87
C TYR A 70 -41.41 4.87 12.20
N ILE A 71 -42.74 4.78 12.25
CA ILE A 71 -43.60 5.95 12.10
C ILE A 71 -43.39 6.76 13.38
N TYR A 72 -42.45 7.71 13.35
CA TYR A 72 -42.31 8.71 14.40
C TYR A 72 -43.50 9.67 14.31
N ASN A 73 -44.57 9.37 15.07
CA ASN A 73 -45.68 10.29 15.33
C ASN A 73 -45.47 11.10 16.63
N GLU A 74 -44.23 11.21 17.11
CA GLU A 74 -43.86 12.19 18.13
C GLU A 74 -42.97 13.26 17.50
N PRO A 75 -43.15 14.56 17.85
CA PRO A 75 -42.27 15.61 17.37
C PRO A 75 -40.86 15.29 17.88
N TYR A 76 -40.00 14.87 16.94
CA TYR A 76 -38.58 14.71 17.18
C TYR A 76 -38.03 16.05 17.65
N SER A 77 -37.81 16.19 18.96
CA SER A 77 -37.05 17.31 19.49
C SER A 77 -35.63 17.15 18.95
N PRO A 78 -35.11 18.07 18.11
CA PRO A 78 -33.77 17.93 17.58
C PRO A 78 -32.80 18.06 18.76
N SER A 79 -32.28 16.94 19.27
CA SER A 79 -31.23 16.93 20.30
C SER A 79 -29.87 17.37 19.74
N TYR A 80 -29.85 17.94 18.54
CA TYR A 80 -28.67 18.19 17.73
C TYR A 80 -28.67 19.63 17.23
N LEU A 81 -27.55 20.33 17.43
CA LEU A 81 -27.19 21.49 16.62
C LEU A 81 -26.42 20.94 15.42
N GLU A 82 -26.95 21.10 14.21
CA GLU A 82 -26.16 20.90 12.99
C GLU A 82 -25.14 22.04 12.88
N TRP A 83 -23.87 21.71 13.04
CA TRP A 83 -22.76 22.65 12.88
C TRP A 83 -22.36 22.74 11.41
N GLU A 84 -22.77 23.80 10.72
CA GLU A 84 -22.10 24.20 9.48
C GLU A 84 -20.80 24.95 9.84
N GLU A 85 -19.65 24.29 9.68
CA GLU A 85 -18.29 24.87 9.81
C GLU A 85 -17.96 25.95 8.74
N ALA A 86 -18.93 26.24 7.86
CA ALA A 86 -18.86 27.23 6.80
C ALA A 86 -18.97 28.66 7.35
N GLY A 87 -17.90 29.45 7.19
CA GLY A 87 -17.89 30.88 7.50
C GLY A 87 -16.48 31.48 7.52
N SER A 88 -16.36 32.74 7.10
CA SER A 88 -15.15 33.56 7.27
C SER A 88 -14.77 33.71 8.75
N PHE A 89 -13.54 34.16 9.06
CA PHE A 89 -13.11 34.39 10.46
C PHE A 89 -14.10 35.30 11.21
N SER A 90 -14.60 36.36 10.56
CA SER A 90 -15.59 37.28 11.13
C SER A 90 -16.97 36.63 11.28
N ALA A 91 -17.41 35.78 10.35
CA ALA A 91 -18.67 35.05 10.46
C ALA A 91 -18.62 33.97 11.56
N ARG A 92 -17.47 33.31 11.74
CA ARG A 92 -17.22 32.36 12.84
C ARG A 92 -17.20 33.09 14.18
N LEU A 93 -16.51 34.23 14.26
CA LEU A 93 -16.49 35.10 15.45
C LEU A 93 -17.90 35.59 15.80
N ARG A 94 -18.69 36.05 14.82
CA ARG A 94 -20.07 36.49 15.00
C ARG A 94 -20.99 35.36 15.42
N LYS A 95 -20.94 34.20 14.75
CA LYS A 95 -21.68 32.99 15.14
C LYS A 95 -21.32 32.54 16.56
N MET A 96 -20.07 32.75 16.99
CA MET A 96 -19.62 32.46 18.36
C MET A 96 -20.34 33.28 19.42
N TYR A 97 -20.75 34.52 19.11
CA TYR A 97 -21.55 35.35 20.00
C TYR A 97 -23.07 35.10 19.87
N THR A 98 -23.52 34.26 18.92
CA THR A 98 -24.95 34.07 18.62
C THR A 98 -25.46 32.61 18.65
N ILE A 99 -24.59 31.61 18.50
CA ILE A 99 -24.93 30.17 18.47
C ILE A 99 -23.90 29.42 19.32
N PHE A 100 -24.32 28.99 20.51
CA PHE A 100 -23.46 28.28 21.47
C PHE A 100 -23.79 26.77 21.45
N PRO A 101 -22.87 25.85 21.11
CA PRO A 101 -23.03 24.42 21.36
C PRO A 101 -22.64 24.13 22.79
N TYR A 102 -23.37 24.74 23.72
CA TYR A 102 -23.15 24.65 25.16
C TYR A 102 -23.24 23.22 25.71
N ARG A 103 -23.48 22.22 24.83
CA ARG A 103 -23.56 20.80 25.13
C ARG A 103 -22.43 19.95 24.52
N ASP A 104 -21.56 20.46 23.64
CA ASP A 104 -20.38 19.69 23.17
C ASP A 104 -19.20 19.93 24.14
N PRO A 105 -18.71 18.89 24.84
CA PRO A 105 -17.59 19.02 25.76
C PRO A 105 -16.33 19.62 25.13
N ILE A 106 -15.99 19.28 23.88
CA ILE A 106 -14.76 19.78 23.24
C ILE A 106 -14.84 21.30 23.02
N TRP A 107 -16.00 21.78 22.59
CA TRP A 107 -16.22 23.22 22.41
C TRP A 107 -16.21 23.95 23.75
N LEU A 108 -16.89 23.39 24.76
CA LEU A 108 -16.89 23.94 26.12
C LEU A 108 -15.47 24.08 26.65
N VAL A 109 -14.63 23.04 26.52
CA VAL A 109 -13.22 23.10 26.92
C VAL A 109 -12.51 24.24 26.20
N ALA A 110 -12.61 24.32 24.87
CA ALA A 110 -11.89 25.34 24.10
C ALA A 110 -12.28 26.77 24.50
N VAL A 111 -13.57 27.02 24.74
CA VAL A 111 -14.09 28.34 25.07
C VAL A 111 -13.77 28.73 26.51
N VAL A 112 -14.03 27.85 27.46
CA VAL A 112 -13.74 28.07 28.88
C VAL A 112 -12.23 28.27 29.07
N PHE A 113 -11.40 27.49 28.39
CA PHE A 113 -9.93 27.62 28.44
C PHE A 113 -9.44 28.94 27.81
N ALA A 114 -10.04 29.39 26.71
CA ALA A 114 -9.72 30.68 26.09
C ALA A 114 -10.11 31.87 26.99
N PHE A 115 -11.28 31.82 27.64
CA PHE A 115 -11.69 32.85 28.61
C PHE A 115 -10.80 32.87 29.84
N GLY A 116 -10.45 31.71 30.40
CA GLY A 116 -9.47 31.61 31.49
C GLY A 116 -8.12 32.18 31.11
N SER A 117 -7.64 31.90 29.88
CA SER A 117 -6.37 32.44 29.39
C SER A 117 -6.42 33.96 29.20
N LEU A 118 -7.55 34.50 28.72
CA LEU A 118 -7.75 35.95 28.60
C LEU A 118 -7.76 36.65 29.97
N ASP A 119 -8.41 36.04 30.95
CA ASP A 119 -8.45 36.55 32.32
C ASP A 119 -7.06 36.55 32.97
N LEU A 120 -6.24 35.52 32.75
CA LEU A 120 -4.84 35.51 33.20
C LEU A 120 -3.98 36.59 32.55
N VAL A 121 -4.24 36.93 31.27
CA VAL A 121 -3.57 38.08 30.65
C VAL A 121 -3.95 39.38 31.34
N ILE A 122 -5.24 39.55 31.68
CA ILE A 122 -5.73 40.72 32.43
C ILE A 122 -5.08 40.78 33.83
N ASN A 123 -5.03 39.65 34.54
CA ASN A 123 -4.36 39.51 35.83
C ASN A 123 -2.88 39.93 35.74
N ALA A 124 -2.14 39.42 34.74
CA ALA A 124 -0.74 39.75 34.56
C ALA A 124 -0.49 41.24 34.30
N PHE A 125 -1.44 41.96 33.68
CA PHE A 125 -1.37 43.42 33.57
C PHE A 125 -1.64 44.13 34.91
N PHE A 126 -2.57 43.64 35.72
CA PHE A 126 -2.79 44.17 37.08
C PHE A 126 -1.57 43.97 37.97
N ASP A 127 -0.78 42.92 37.76
CA ASP A 127 0.45 42.69 38.50
C ASP A 127 1.65 43.50 37.95
N LEU A 128 1.87 43.51 36.63
CA LEU A 128 3.05 44.14 36.02
C LEU A 128 3.03 45.67 36.02
N ILE A 129 1.89 46.29 35.70
CA ILE A 129 1.80 47.75 35.50
C ILE A 129 2.20 48.53 36.78
N PRO A 130 1.70 48.20 37.99
CA PRO A 130 2.08 48.87 39.22
C PRO A 130 3.57 48.75 39.58
N GLN A 131 4.24 47.69 39.13
CA GLN A 131 5.67 47.49 39.35
C GLN A 131 6.53 48.39 38.45
N LEU A 132 6.02 48.74 37.26
CA LEU A 132 6.68 49.65 36.33
C LEU A 132 6.41 51.13 36.66
N ASP A 133 5.20 51.47 37.09
CA ASP A 133 4.85 52.80 37.59
C ASP A 133 3.89 52.72 38.78
N LYS A 134 4.43 53.05 39.97
CA LYS A 134 3.66 53.07 41.22
C LYS A 134 2.46 54.02 41.19
N LYS A 135 2.44 55.03 40.31
CA LYS A 135 1.30 55.96 40.16
C LYS A 135 0.05 55.30 39.57
N LEU A 136 0.21 54.16 38.91
CA LEU A 136 -0.87 53.40 38.29
C LEU A 136 -1.45 52.33 39.23
N GLN A 137 -0.97 52.23 40.48
CA GLN A 137 -1.49 51.30 41.48
C GLN A 137 -2.81 51.79 42.06
N PHE A 138 -3.88 51.01 41.89
CA PHE A 138 -5.15 51.26 42.57
C PHE A 138 -5.12 50.73 44.01
N LYS A 139 -5.84 51.38 44.93
CA LYS A 139 -5.87 51.00 46.36
C LYS A 139 -6.31 49.55 46.62
N THR A 140 -7.09 48.97 45.71
CA THR A 140 -7.64 47.61 45.80
C THR A 140 -6.92 46.60 44.90
N ASN A 141 -5.76 46.96 44.34
CA ASN A 141 -5.11 46.16 43.31
C ASN A 141 -4.57 44.83 43.86
N GLU A 142 -3.78 44.89 44.94
CA GLU A 142 -3.22 43.70 45.61
C GLU A 142 -4.26 42.97 46.46
N THR A 143 -5.22 43.69 47.03
CA THR A 143 -6.19 43.10 47.97
C THR A 143 -7.41 42.48 47.31
N ILE A 144 -7.76 42.93 46.09
CA ILE A 144 -8.98 42.48 45.40
C ILE A 144 -8.68 42.11 43.95
N ALA A 145 -8.08 42.99 43.15
CA ALA A 145 -7.99 42.78 41.69
C ALA A 145 -7.15 41.55 41.32
N ILE A 146 -5.95 41.40 41.91
CA ILE A 146 -5.06 40.26 41.67
C ILE A 146 -5.70 38.95 42.17
N PRO A 147 -6.08 38.79 43.45
CA PRO A 147 -6.67 37.53 43.94
C PRO A 147 -7.97 37.16 43.21
N THR A 148 -8.82 38.15 42.89
CA THR A 148 -10.10 37.90 42.20
C THR A 148 -9.86 37.38 40.78
N THR A 149 -8.93 37.97 40.03
CA THR A 149 -8.64 37.50 38.67
C THR A 149 -7.91 36.16 38.69
N VAL A 150 -6.97 35.91 39.61
CA VAL A 150 -6.39 34.56 39.78
C VAL A 150 -7.47 33.52 40.09
N LEU A 151 -8.41 33.84 40.99
CA LEU A 151 -9.52 32.95 41.32
C LEU A 151 -10.45 32.69 40.13
N VAL A 152 -10.84 33.74 39.39
CA VAL A 152 -11.71 33.60 38.21
C VAL A 152 -11.04 32.77 37.12
N GLY A 153 -9.78 33.09 36.78
CA GLY A 153 -9.00 32.33 35.81
C GLY A 153 -8.86 30.87 36.21
N SER A 154 -8.50 30.59 37.46
CA SER A 154 -8.36 29.21 37.97
C SER A 154 -9.66 28.41 37.94
N ILE A 155 -10.81 29.03 38.21
CA ILE A 155 -12.13 28.40 38.07
C ILE A 155 -12.37 28.00 36.61
N PHE A 156 -12.07 28.87 35.64
CA PHE A 156 -12.19 28.52 34.22
C PHE A 156 -11.30 27.32 33.85
N PHE A 157 -10.03 27.31 34.25
CA PHE A 157 -9.15 26.16 33.97
C PHE A 157 -9.62 24.87 34.65
N PHE A 158 -10.13 24.95 35.87
CA PHE A 158 -10.72 23.80 36.57
C PHE A 158 -11.94 23.25 35.83
N VAL A 159 -12.88 24.13 35.45
CA VAL A 159 -14.08 23.76 34.68
C VAL A 159 -13.72 23.19 33.31
N ALA A 160 -12.71 23.73 32.63
CA ALA A 160 -12.20 23.18 31.39
C ALA A 160 -11.61 21.78 31.60
N GLY A 161 -10.84 21.56 32.67
CA GLY A 161 -10.32 20.24 33.04
C GLY A 161 -11.42 19.21 33.31
N ILE A 162 -12.53 19.62 33.95
CA ILE A 162 -13.71 18.78 34.17
C ILE A 162 -14.29 18.35 32.81
N PHE A 163 -14.60 19.32 31.93
CA PHE A 163 -15.20 19.01 30.64
C PHE A 163 -14.28 18.19 29.74
N ASP A 164 -12.96 18.38 29.81
CA ASP A 164 -12.00 17.59 29.03
C ASP A 164 -11.95 16.14 29.52
N THR A 165 -11.92 15.95 30.85
CA THR A 165 -11.92 14.63 31.48
C THR A 165 -13.22 13.88 31.17
N PHE A 166 -14.38 14.50 31.39
CA PHE A 166 -15.67 13.85 31.13
C PHE A 166 -15.96 13.71 29.63
N GLY A 167 -15.49 14.65 28.80
CA GLY A 167 -15.55 14.52 27.35
C GLY A 167 -14.75 13.31 26.85
N ALA A 168 -13.55 13.10 27.38
CA ALA A 168 -12.72 11.94 27.09
C ALA A 168 -13.36 10.62 27.57
N LEU A 169 -13.92 10.60 28.78
CA LEU A 169 -14.64 9.45 29.34
C LEU A 169 -15.92 9.09 28.57
N ASN A 170 -16.44 10.00 27.76
CA ASN A 170 -17.63 9.79 26.94
C ASN A 170 -17.30 9.69 25.44
N ALA A 171 -16.02 9.66 25.05
CA ALA A 171 -15.59 9.66 23.66
C ALA A 171 -15.96 8.38 22.87
N ASP A 172 -16.20 7.26 23.52
CA ASP A 172 -16.72 6.00 22.93
C ASP A 172 -18.25 5.91 22.90
N ARG A 173 -18.95 6.78 23.64
CA ARG A 173 -20.43 6.79 23.74
C ARG A 173 -21.07 7.63 22.64
N GLY A 174 -20.27 8.39 21.89
CA GLY A 174 -20.74 9.01 20.66
C GLY A 174 -21.08 7.96 19.61
N THR A 175 -22.11 8.25 18.81
CA THR A 175 -22.52 7.34 17.73
C THR A 175 -21.63 7.55 16.51
N LEU A 176 -20.99 6.48 16.07
CA LEU A 176 -20.21 6.43 14.84
C LEU A 176 -21.16 6.07 13.69
N ASP A 177 -21.63 7.09 12.99
CA ASP A 177 -22.41 6.89 11.78
C ASP A 177 -21.45 6.50 10.66
N THR A 178 -21.54 5.24 10.24
CA THR A 178 -20.62 4.62 9.29
C THR A 178 -21.37 4.36 8.01
N ASN A 179 -21.02 5.10 6.97
CA ASN A 179 -21.54 4.82 5.65
C ASN A 179 -20.52 3.93 4.93
N LYS A 180 -20.87 2.65 4.77
CA LYS A 180 -19.99 1.61 4.20
C LYS A 180 -19.68 1.83 2.72
N GLU A 181 -20.57 2.50 1.99
CA GLU A 181 -20.43 2.80 0.55
C GLU A 181 -19.50 3.99 0.31
N THR A 182 -19.58 5.03 1.15
CA THR A 182 -18.76 6.25 1.03
C THR A 182 -17.48 6.20 1.88
N HIS A 183 -17.29 5.14 2.67
CA HIS A 183 -16.25 5.02 3.71
C HIS A 183 -16.20 6.21 4.70
N LYS A 184 -17.29 6.97 4.80
CA LYS A 184 -17.39 8.15 5.66
C LYS A 184 -17.74 7.70 7.08
N VAL A 185 -16.86 7.98 8.02
CA VAL A 185 -17.16 7.94 9.46
C VAL A 185 -17.56 9.33 9.91
N THR A 186 -18.82 9.50 10.31
CA THR A 186 -19.30 10.71 10.98
C THR A 186 -19.48 10.38 12.46
N TYR A 187 -18.60 10.90 13.31
CA TYR A 187 -18.74 10.73 14.75
C TYR A 187 -19.67 11.80 15.32
N ARG A 188 -20.80 11.35 15.87
CA ARG A 188 -21.77 12.18 16.58
C ARG A 188 -21.46 12.09 18.08
N PRO A 189 -21.10 13.19 18.74
CA PRO A 189 -20.64 13.15 20.13
C PRO A 189 -21.80 12.86 21.09
N ALA A 190 -21.49 12.22 22.22
CA ALA A 190 -22.38 12.25 23.37
C ALA A 190 -22.39 13.67 23.95
N LEU A 191 -23.50 14.38 23.79
CA LEU A 191 -23.65 15.77 24.24
C LEU A 191 -23.96 15.81 25.74
N VAL A 192 -23.49 16.82 26.46
CA VAL A 192 -23.79 17.02 27.87
C VAL A 192 -25.31 17.04 28.09
N GLY A 193 -25.80 16.21 29.02
CA GLY A 193 -27.22 16.05 29.32
C GLY A 193 -28.01 15.21 28.30
N SER A 194 -27.37 14.60 27.30
CA SER A 194 -28.00 13.58 26.46
C SER A 194 -28.07 12.23 27.20
N PRO A 195 -29.01 11.32 26.86
CA PRO A 195 -29.09 9.99 27.47
C PRO A 195 -27.79 9.17 27.36
N GLU A 196 -27.02 9.39 26.29
CA GLU A 196 -25.76 8.74 25.97
C GLU A 196 -24.62 9.21 26.88
N PHE A 197 -24.62 10.49 27.28
CA PHE A 197 -23.59 11.07 28.13
C PHE A 197 -23.77 10.63 29.59
N LYS A 198 -22.73 10.02 30.17
CA LYS A 198 -22.72 9.63 31.58
C LYS A 198 -21.65 10.38 32.34
N TRP A 199 -22.10 11.04 33.40
CA TRP A 199 -21.23 11.69 34.40
C TRP A 199 -20.48 10.67 35.26
N ILE A 200 -21.04 9.48 35.47
CA ILE A 200 -20.41 8.44 36.28
C ILE A 200 -20.02 7.27 35.35
N PRO A 201 -18.74 7.17 34.95
CA PRO A 201 -18.25 6.04 34.16
C PRO A 201 -18.08 4.79 35.02
N SER A 202 -17.92 3.63 34.39
CA SER A 202 -17.55 2.41 35.13
C SER A 202 -16.12 2.51 35.65
N TRP A 203 -15.87 1.95 36.84
CA TRP A 203 -14.54 1.93 37.47
C TRP A 203 -13.47 1.31 36.56
N VAL A 204 -13.85 0.26 35.83
CA VAL A 204 -13.00 -0.43 34.86
C VAL A 204 -12.52 0.53 33.77
N LYS A 205 -13.43 1.33 33.21
CA LYS A 205 -13.12 2.25 32.12
C LYS A 205 -12.25 3.42 32.56
N MET A 206 -12.53 3.96 33.74
CA MET A 206 -11.70 5.00 34.35
C MET A 206 -10.26 4.49 34.49
N TRP A 207 -10.09 3.28 35.04
CA TRP A 207 -8.77 2.68 35.23
C TRP A 207 -8.06 2.36 33.91
N ASP A 208 -8.80 1.82 32.93
CA ASP A 208 -8.28 1.49 31.59
C ASP A 208 -7.71 2.71 30.88
N LEU A 209 -8.48 3.80 30.76
CA LEU A 209 -8.01 5.03 30.11
C LEU A 209 -6.85 5.67 30.89
N THR A 210 -6.89 5.63 32.22
CA THR A 210 -5.81 6.18 33.07
C THR A 210 -4.49 5.44 32.87
N MET A 211 -4.51 4.12 32.63
CA MET A 211 -3.28 3.33 32.47
C MET A 211 -2.79 3.26 31.02
N THR A 212 -3.69 3.33 30.04
CA THR A 212 -3.36 2.99 28.65
C THR A 212 -3.33 4.18 27.70
N ASN A 213 -3.93 5.33 28.06
CA ASN A 213 -4.08 6.45 27.14
C ASN A 213 -3.34 7.71 27.60
N LEU A 214 -2.25 8.05 26.91
CA LEU A 214 -1.40 9.20 27.21
C LEU A 214 -2.15 10.54 27.18
N ALA A 215 -3.09 10.71 26.25
CA ALA A 215 -3.88 11.93 26.15
C ALA A 215 -4.84 12.06 27.33
N PHE A 216 -5.46 10.96 27.78
CA PHE A 216 -6.31 10.96 28.97
C PHE A 216 -5.50 11.24 30.26
N GLN A 217 -4.32 10.64 30.39
CA GLN A 217 -3.39 10.94 31.49
C GLN A 217 -3.04 12.42 31.54
N ALA A 218 -2.71 13.03 30.39
CA ALA A 218 -2.44 14.46 30.30
C ALA A 218 -3.68 15.29 30.72
N GLY A 219 -4.88 14.92 30.27
CA GLY A 219 -6.13 15.56 30.70
C GLY A 219 -6.37 15.51 32.21
N LEU A 220 -6.10 14.36 32.85
CA LEU A 220 -6.18 14.21 34.30
C LEU A 220 -5.15 15.09 35.03
N ILE A 221 -3.91 15.13 34.54
CA ILE A 221 -2.86 16.00 35.10
C ILE A 221 -3.28 17.48 35.01
N VAL A 222 -3.89 17.91 33.89
CA VAL A 222 -4.46 19.25 33.73
C VAL A 222 -5.58 19.49 34.74
N LEU A 223 -6.49 18.54 34.94
CA LEU A 223 -7.57 18.66 35.94
C LEU A 223 -7.02 18.84 37.37
N PHE A 224 -6.08 17.99 37.80
CA PHE A 224 -5.45 18.11 39.12
C PHE A 224 -4.67 19.41 39.25
N GLY A 225 -3.95 19.82 38.20
CA GLY A 225 -3.29 21.12 38.15
C GLY A 225 -4.28 22.27 38.31
N GLY A 226 -5.46 22.19 37.68
CA GLY A 226 -6.53 23.18 37.82
C GLY A 226 -7.11 23.26 39.23
N VAL A 227 -7.28 22.13 39.90
CA VAL A 227 -7.71 22.09 41.32
C VAL A 227 -6.70 22.80 42.21
N ILE A 228 -5.41 22.48 42.06
CA ILE A 228 -4.34 23.07 42.87
C ILE A 228 -4.26 24.58 42.63
N PHE A 229 -4.45 25.02 41.38
CA PHE A 229 -4.47 26.43 41.04
C PHE A 229 -5.67 27.17 41.62
N MET A 230 -6.84 26.52 41.65
CA MET A 230 -8.02 27.08 42.31
C MET A 230 -7.80 27.25 43.82
N PHE A 231 -7.14 26.29 44.46
CA PHE A 231 -6.72 26.45 45.86
C PHE A 231 -5.77 27.64 46.03
N ALA A 232 -4.79 27.81 45.13
CA ALA A 232 -3.87 28.95 45.12
C ALA A 232 -4.64 30.28 45.09
N GLY A 233 -5.61 30.43 44.17
CA GLY A 233 -6.43 31.64 44.06
C GLY A 233 -7.33 31.90 45.27
N ILE A 234 -7.74 30.88 46.02
CA ILE A 234 -8.51 31.06 47.27
C ILE A 234 -7.61 31.57 48.39
N VAL A 235 -6.44 30.96 48.59
CA VAL A 235 -5.53 31.32 49.70
C VAL A 235 -4.80 32.65 49.48
N ASP A 236 -4.79 33.16 48.25
CA ASP A 236 -4.19 34.46 47.86
C ASP A 236 -4.99 35.68 48.40
N PHE A 237 -6.19 35.47 48.95
CA PHE A 237 -6.94 36.55 49.58
C PHE A 237 -6.31 36.95 50.93
N PRO A 238 -5.99 38.24 51.17
CA PRO A 238 -5.23 38.69 52.33
C PRO A 238 -5.82 38.34 53.71
N GLU A 239 -7.14 38.15 53.81
CA GLU A 239 -7.83 37.85 55.08
C GLU A 239 -7.81 36.36 55.46
N LEU A 240 -7.43 35.46 54.55
CA LEU A 240 -7.44 34.00 54.78
C LEU A 240 -6.15 33.51 55.43
N ILE A 241 -5.00 34.04 55.02
CA ILE A 241 -3.68 33.72 55.60
C ILE A 241 -2.89 35.02 55.71
N SER A 242 -2.45 35.36 56.92
CA SER A 242 -1.59 36.53 57.14
C SER A 242 -0.24 36.35 56.43
N GLU A 243 0.24 37.41 55.76
CA GLU A 243 1.59 37.48 55.17
C GLU A 243 2.71 37.21 56.18
N GLU A 244 2.43 37.40 57.47
CA GLU A 244 3.36 37.16 58.58
C GLU A 244 3.40 35.69 59.04
N ALA A 245 2.55 34.82 58.47
CA ALA A 245 2.50 33.41 58.84
C ALA A 245 3.79 32.66 58.42
N PRO A 246 4.35 31.77 59.27
CA PRO A 246 5.63 31.09 59.01
C PRO A 246 5.70 30.26 57.72
N LEU A 247 4.56 29.94 57.11
CA LEU A 247 4.44 29.15 55.88
C LEU A 247 3.70 29.89 54.77
N PHE A 248 3.51 31.21 54.87
CA PHE A 248 2.73 32.01 53.91
C PHE A 248 3.19 31.77 52.46
N ALA A 249 4.46 32.00 52.16
CA ALA A 249 5.02 31.82 50.81
C ALA A 249 4.83 30.38 50.30
N THR A 250 4.98 29.38 51.17
CA THR A 250 4.79 27.97 50.81
C THR A 250 3.33 27.64 50.51
N ILE A 251 2.39 28.21 51.26
CA ILE A 251 0.96 27.94 51.11
C ILE A 251 0.37 28.71 49.92
N VAL A 252 0.85 29.92 49.64
CA VAL A 252 0.33 30.76 48.55
C VAL A 252 1.04 30.47 47.22
N PHE A 253 2.38 30.50 47.19
CA PHE A 253 3.15 30.34 45.94
C PHE A 253 3.47 28.88 45.59
N GLY A 254 3.54 27.99 46.59
CA GLY A 254 3.79 26.56 46.39
C GLY A 254 2.79 25.90 45.44
N PRO A 255 1.47 26.05 45.66
CA PRO A 255 0.44 25.58 44.74
C PRO A 255 0.58 26.14 43.31
N GLN A 256 0.98 27.40 43.15
CA GLN A 256 1.21 28.00 41.83
C GLN A 256 2.35 27.33 41.07
N VAL A 257 3.48 27.04 41.75
CA VAL A 257 4.61 26.30 41.16
C VAL A 257 4.19 24.89 40.74
N ILE A 258 3.46 24.18 41.61
CA ILE A 258 2.99 22.82 41.34
C ILE A 258 2.02 22.81 40.15
N HIS A 259 1.07 23.74 40.09
CA HIS A 259 0.16 23.88 38.95
C HIS A 259 0.93 24.10 37.64
N GLY A 260 1.84 25.07 37.62
CA GLY A 260 2.64 25.38 36.42
C GLY A 260 3.44 24.17 35.92
N ALA A 261 4.04 23.42 36.85
CA ALA A 261 4.76 22.18 36.53
C ALA A 261 3.85 21.09 35.96
N LEU A 262 2.65 20.89 36.52
CA LEU A 262 1.68 19.91 36.01
C LEU A 262 1.19 20.31 34.60
N PHE A 263 0.90 21.58 34.36
CA PHE A 263 0.50 22.09 33.04
C PHE A 263 1.63 21.97 32.01
N LEU A 264 2.87 22.25 32.41
CA LEU A 264 4.05 22.04 31.58
C LEU A 264 4.15 20.58 31.12
N VAL A 265 4.11 19.64 32.06
CA VAL A 265 4.24 18.20 31.78
C VAL A 265 3.07 17.71 30.91
N ALA A 266 1.84 18.03 31.27
CA ALA A 266 0.67 17.56 30.55
C ALA A 266 0.64 18.06 29.09
N ASN A 267 0.91 19.34 28.87
CA ASN A 267 0.90 19.89 27.52
C ASN A 267 2.11 19.42 26.70
N ALA A 268 3.25 19.16 27.33
CA ALA A 268 4.38 18.49 26.67
C ALA A 268 4.01 17.07 26.24
N MET A 269 3.32 16.30 27.08
CA MET A 269 2.79 14.98 26.73
C MET A 269 1.84 15.06 25.54
N LEU A 270 0.94 16.05 25.50
CA LEU A 270 0.04 16.27 24.37
C LEU A 270 0.82 16.63 23.09
N ALA A 271 1.78 17.55 23.15
CA ALA A 271 2.62 17.93 22.01
C ALA A 271 3.43 16.73 21.47
N ILE A 272 3.93 15.87 22.35
CA ILE A 272 4.61 14.63 21.99
C ILE A 272 3.64 13.62 21.38
N SER A 273 2.41 13.50 21.91
CA SER A 273 1.40 12.57 21.40
C SER A 273 0.92 12.92 19.98
N GLU A 274 0.99 14.19 19.60
CA GLU A 274 0.57 14.66 18.26
C GLU A 274 1.65 14.48 17.17
N GLN A 275 2.88 14.08 17.53
CA GLN A 275 3.98 13.87 16.59
C GLN A 275 4.43 12.41 16.52
N GLU A 276 4.76 11.94 15.31
CA GLU A 276 5.14 10.54 15.08
C GLU A 276 6.54 10.19 15.63
N ARG A 277 7.41 11.18 15.70
CA ARG A 277 8.79 11.06 16.16
C ARG A 277 9.03 12.13 17.20
N TRP A 278 9.34 11.72 18.43
CA TRP A 278 9.49 12.62 19.57
C TRP A 278 10.53 13.75 19.35
N TYR A 279 11.53 13.51 18.51
CA TYR A 279 12.61 14.46 18.22
C TYR A 279 12.34 15.41 17.05
N LYS A 280 11.20 15.33 16.36
CA LYS A 280 10.90 16.14 15.17
C LYS A 280 9.64 16.99 15.37
N PRO A 281 9.78 18.23 15.86
CA PRO A 281 8.68 19.15 16.09
C PRO A 281 7.81 19.38 14.84
N LYS A 282 6.47 19.41 15.02
CA LYS A 282 5.51 19.80 13.97
C LYS A 282 5.21 21.30 14.04
N TRP A 283 6.23 22.13 13.79
CA TRP A 283 6.17 23.61 13.87
C TRP A 283 5.02 24.28 13.13
N TRP A 284 4.34 23.58 12.22
CA TRP A 284 3.32 24.11 11.32
C TRP A 284 1.95 23.44 11.49
N ASP A 285 1.80 22.57 12.49
CA ASP A 285 0.53 21.94 12.85
C ASP A 285 -0.11 22.73 14.00
N ALA A 286 -1.39 23.12 13.85
CA ALA A 286 -2.04 23.99 14.82
C ALA A 286 -2.34 23.31 16.16
N ASP A 287 -2.58 22.00 16.17
CA ASP A 287 -2.80 21.24 17.41
C ASP A 287 -1.47 21.06 18.16
N TRP A 288 -0.37 20.83 17.44
CA TRP A 288 0.98 20.80 18.00
C TRP A 288 1.42 22.18 18.52
N GLN A 289 1.21 23.24 17.73
CA GLN A 289 1.53 24.61 18.13
C GLN A 289 0.74 25.03 19.38
N GLY A 290 -0.55 24.69 19.43
CA GLY A 290 -1.39 24.96 20.60
C GLY A 290 -0.88 24.23 21.85
N ALA A 291 -0.57 22.93 21.73
CA ALA A 291 0.01 22.17 22.84
C ALA A 291 1.38 22.71 23.27
N PHE A 292 2.28 23.03 22.33
CA PHE A 292 3.60 23.59 22.61
C PHE A 292 3.53 24.96 23.28
N LEU A 293 2.66 25.86 22.81
CA LEU A 293 2.45 27.16 23.43
C LEU A 293 1.84 27.03 24.83
N ASN A 294 0.94 26.08 25.06
CA ASN A 294 0.44 25.77 26.40
C ASN A 294 1.53 25.17 27.31
N THR A 295 2.49 24.41 26.76
CA THR A 295 3.69 23.97 27.49
C THR A 295 4.52 25.18 27.97
N LEU A 296 4.77 26.15 27.08
CA LEU A 296 5.46 27.40 27.45
C LEU A 296 4.64 28.23 28.45
N GLY A 297 3.31 28.21 28.34
CA GLY A 297 2.40 28.80 29.32
C GLY A 297 2.59 28.23 30.72
N GLY A 298 2.57 26.89 30.84
CA GLY A 298 2.80 26.19 32.09
C GLY A 298 4.19 26.49 32.68
N PHE A 299 5.22 26.54 31.83
CA PHE A 299 6.57 26.94 32.23
C PHE A 299 6.61 28.36 32.81
N GLY A 300 5.97 29.33 32.15
CA GLY A 300 5.91 30.71 32.61
C GLY A 300 5.29 30.85 33.99
N PHE A 301 4.16 30.17 34.25
CA PHE A 301 3.50 30.17 35.56
C PHE A 301 4.30 29.44 36.65
N MET A 302 4.99 28.36 36.30
CA MET A 302 5.92 27.69 37.21
C MET A 302 7.05 28.63 37.65
N MET A 303 7.66 29.35 36.69
CA MET A 303 8.71 30.31 36.96
C MET A 303 8.19 31.52 37.75
N ALA A 304 6.98 31.99 37.47
CA ALA A 304 6.36 33.08 38.23
C ALA A 304 6.25 32.75 39.72
N GLY A 305 5.75 31.56 40.07
CA GLY A 305 5.70 31.11 41.46
C GLY A 305 7.09 30.97 42.10
N LEU A 306 8.09 30.49 41.36
CA LEU A 306 9.47 30.37 41.86
C LEU A 306 10.12 31.74 42.13
N PHE A 307 9.85 32.75 41.30
CA PHE A 307 10.33 34.11 41.54
C PHE A 307 9.66 34.76 42.74
N LEU A 308 8.38 34.49 42.98
CA LEU A 308 7.68 34.94 44.19
C LEU A 308 8.26 34.32 45.47
N PHE A 309 8.73 33.07 45.43
CA PHE A 309 9.50 32.48 46.54
C PHE A 309 10.82 33.22 46.82
N GLY A 310 11.41 33.84 45.80
CA GLY A 310 12.64 34.64 45.91
C GLY A 310 12.39 36.14 46.14
N ASP A 311 11.14 36.55 46.37
CA ASP A 311 10.71 37.96 46.50
C ASP A 311 11.04 38.84 45.27
N ASP A 312 11.23 38.23 44.10
CA ASP A 312 11.43 38.93 42.83
C ASP A 312 10.10 39.12 42.08
N LYS A 313 9.32 40.09 42.56
CA LYS A 313 7.98 40.39 42.04
C LYS A 313 7.99 40.79 40.56
N LEU A 314 9.07 41.43 40.08
CA LEU A 314 9.14 41.93 38.71
C LEU A 314 9.36 40.79 37.73
N SER A 315 10.31 39.90 38.03
CA SER A 315 10.53 38.70 37.23
C SER A 315 9.31 37.78 37.27
N ALA A 316 8.61 37.71 38.40
CA ALA A 316 7.36 36.96 38.53
C ALA A 316 6.26 37.49 37.59
N ALA A 317 6.00 38.80 37.62
CA ALA A 317 4.99 39.43 36.77
C ALA A 317 5.30 39.27 35.27
N VAL A 318 6.58 39.40 34.88
CA VAL A 318 7.01 39.18 33.48
C VAL A 318 6.81 37.71 33.07
N ALA A 319 7.17 36.76 33.92
CA ALA A 319 6.99 35.33 33.64
C ALA A 319 5.51 34.96 33.52
N ALA A 320 4.65 35.49 34.40
CA ALA A 320 3.20 35.32 34.36
C ALA A 320 2.60 35.93 33.08
N LEU A 321 3.04 37.12 32.67
CA LEU A 321 2.59 37.75 31.43
C LEU A 321 2.93 36.90 30.20
N LEU A 322 4.19 36.48 30.07
CA LEU A 322 4.64 35.66 28.94
C LEU A 322 3.90 34.31 28.91
N GLY A 323 3.71 33.70 30.08
CA GLY A 323 2.96 32.45 30.21
C GLY A 323 1.49 32.61 29.80
N SER A 324 0.84 33.69 30.23
CA SER A 324 -0.57 33.98 29.92
C SER A 324 -0.78 34.23 28.42
N TRP A 325 0.12 34.97 27.77
CA TRP A 325 0.08 35.15 26.32
C TRP A 325 0.32 33.85 25.56
N ALA A 326 1.21 32.98 26.04
CA ALA A 326 1.43 31.68 25.41
C ALA A 326 0.17 30.81 25.47
N PHE A 327 -0.54 30.76 26.61
CA PHE A 327 -1.83 30.07 26.72
C PHE A 327 -2.89 30.66 25.79
N LEU A 328 -3.00 31.99 25.71
CA LEU A 328 -3.98 32.65 24.85
C LEU A 328 -3.69 32.39 23.37
N ILE A 329 -2.45 32.59 22.91
CA ILE A 329 -2.04 32.35 21.52
C ILE A 329 -2.22 30.86 21.17
N GLY A 330 -1.81 29.96 22.08
CA GLY A 330 -2.01 28.52 21.93
C GLY A 330 -3.47 28.16 21.73
N SER A 331 -4.38 28.81 22.47
CA SER A 331 -5.82 28.59 22.40
C SER A 331 -6.46 29.11 21.11
N VAL A 332 -5.90 30.15 20.48
CA VAL A 332 -6.48 30.80 19.28
C VAL A 332 -5.79 30.42 17.95
N ILE A 333 -4.60 29.81 17.96
CA ILE A 333 -3.81 29.56 16.73
C ILE A 333 -4.54 28.65 15.73
N ARG A 334 -5.32 27.69 16.25
CA ARG A 334 -6.19 26.83 15.44
C ARG A 334 -7.27 27.61 14.69
N TRP A 335 -7.59 28.82 15.13
CA TRP A 335 -8.63 29.67 14.54
C TRP A 335 -8.12 30.52 13.35
N ILE A 336 -6.81 30.58 13.11
CA ILE A 336 -6.20 31.52 12.14
C ILE A 336 -5.68 30.84 10.84
N VAL A 337 -5.39 29.54 10.84
CA VAL A 337 -4.81 28.84 9.67
C VAL A 337 -5.91 28.27 8.76
N ALA A 338 -6.26 28.99 7.69
CA ALA A 338 -7.19 28.52 6.65
C ALA A 338 -6.45 28.03 5.39
N THR A 339 -6.91 26.94 4.79
CA THR A 339 -6.40 26.39 3.52
C THR A 339 -7.03 27.08 2.31
N ILE A 340 -6.26 27.27 1.25
CA ILE A 340 -6.68 27.97 0.03
C ILE A 340 -6.89 26.98 -1.12
N ALA A 341 -8.07 27.01 -1.74
CA ALA A 341 -8.39 26.23 -2.93
C ALA A 341 -8.73 27.13 -4.12
N LEU A 342 -8.14 26.84 -5.28
CA LEU A 342 -8.45 27.46 -6.56
C LEU A 342 -9.17 26.46 -7.44
N ILE A 343 -10.35 26.81 -7.94
CA ILE A 343 -11.19 25.94 -8.77
C ILE A 343 -11.42 26.60 -10.13
N THR A 344 -10.95 25.95 -11.19
CA THR A 344 -11.18 26.39 -12.58
C THR A 344 -12.52 25.85 -13.11
N GLY A 345 -13.21 26.62 -13.95
CA GLY A 345 -14.55 26.23 -14.44
C GLY A 345 -15.61 26.22 -13.34
N ALA A 346 -15.49 27.10 -12.33
CA ALA A 346 -16.31 27.12 -11.12
C ALA A 346 -17.59 27.98 -11.25
N THR A 347 -18.03 28.31 -12.47
CA THR A 347 -19.22 29.14 -12.70
C THR A 347 -20.52 28.33 -12.86
N SER A 348 -20.44 27.00 -12.96
CA SER A 348 -21.59 26.08 -12.96
C SER A 348 -21.16 24.64 -12.69
N GLY A 349 -22.13 23.72 -12.60
CA GLY A 349 -21.91 22.28 -12.57
C GLY A 349 -20.92 21.81 -11.50
N ILE A 350 -20.05 20.88 -11.87
CA ILE A 350 -19.06 20.24 -10.98
C ILE A 350 -18.18 21.26 -10.25
N GLY A 351 -17.67 22.26 -10.97
CA GLY A 351 -16.77 23.26 -10.41
C GLY A 351 -17.43 24.11 -9.32
N LEU A 352 -18.68 24.53 -9.54
CA LEU A 352 -19.46 25.27 -8.54
C LEU A 352 -19.76 24.40 -7.31
N TRP A 353 -20.17 23.14 -7.52
CA TRP A 353 -20.42 22.20 -6.41
C TRP A 353 -19.16 21.94 -5.57
N LEU A 354 -17.99 21.89 -6.20
CA LEU A 354 -16.72 21.76 -5.50
C LEU A 354 -16.36 23.03 -4.72
N ALA A 355 -16.60 24.23 -5.28
CA ALA A 355 -16.41 25.49 -4.57
C ALA A 355 -17.31 25.58 -3.33
N GLU A 356 -18.59 25.24 -3.46
CA GLU A 356 -19.54 25.15 -2.33
C GLU A 356 -19.09 24.14 -1.29
N ARG A 357 -18.69 22.93 -1.71
CA ARG A 357 -18.25 21.88 -0.79
C ARG A 357 -16.99 22.28 -0.04
N LEU A 358 -15.99 22.84 -0.73
CA LEU A 358 -14.72 23.24 -0.13
C LEU A 358 -14.92 24.42 0.83
N HIS A 359 -15.72 25.41 0.46
CA HIS A 359 -16.07 26.52 1.35
C HIS A 359 -16.80 26.03 2.60
N LYS A 360 -17.75 25.08 2.44
CA LYS A 360 -18.41 24.41 3.57
C LYS A 360 -17.45 23.67 4.50
N ARG A 361 -16.35 23.14 3.95
CA ARG A 361 -15.25 22.48 4.70
C ARG A 361 -14.22 23.47 5.26
N GLY A 362 -14.47 24.78 5.18
CA GLY A 362 -13.62 25.82 5.77
C GLY A 362 -12.43 26.25 4.92
N TYR A 363 -12.38 25.87 3.64
CA TYR A 363 -11.39 26.42 2.70
C TYR A 363 -11.79 27.85 2.32
N ARG A 364 -10.78 28.70 2.05
CA ARG A 364 -11.01 29.88 1.24
C ARG A 364 -10.95 29.49 -0.23
N VAL A 365 -11.94 29.92 -1.01
CA VAL A 365 -12.14 29.43 -2.38
C VAL A 365 -12.02 30.55 -3.41
N ALA A 366 -11.14 30.37 -4.40
CA ALA A 366 -11.10 31.19 -5.60
C ALA A 366 -11.85 30.47 -6.72
N LEU A 367 -12.94 31.07 -7.17
CA LEU A 367 -13.75 30.60 -8.30
C LEU A 367 -13.22 31.24 -9.58
N CYS A 368 -13.02 30.44 -10.61
CA CYS A 368 -12.53 30.91 -11.90
C CYS A 368 -13.45 30.49 -13.06
N GLY A 369 -13.66 31.39 -14.02
CA GLY A 369 -14.32 31.11 -15.29
C GLY A 369 -14.43 32.35 -16.18
N ARG A 370 -15.01 32.17 -17.37
CA ARG A 370 -15.19 33.26 -18.35
C ARG A 370 -16.43 34.12 -18.09
N ARG A 371 -17.45 33.51 -17.48
CA ARG A 371 -18.75 34.10 -17.17
C ARG A 371 -18.67 34.95 -15.90
N VAL A 372 -18.51 36.26 -16.09
CA VAL A 372 -18.25 37.20 -14.98
C VAL A 372 -19.44 37.27 -14.02
N LYS A 373 -20.65 37.45 -14.55
CA LYS A 373 -21.85 37.64 -13.73
C LYS A 373 -22.09 36.43 -12.82
N GLU A 374 -22.17 35.24 -13.39
CA GLU A 374 -22.44 33.99 -12.68
C GLU A 374 -21.34 33.66 -11.67
N GLY A 375 -20.08 33.94 -12.02
CA GLY A 375 -18.95 33.73 -11.13
C GLY A 375 -18.94 34.69 -9.94
N THR A 376 -19.20 35.98 -10.18
CA THR A 376 -19.33 36.99 -9.13
C THR A 376 -20.50 36.68 -8.22
N ASP A 377 -21.68 36.37 -8.78
CA ASP A 377 -22.87 36.01 -8.00
C ASP A 377 -22.59 34.78 -7.11
N ALA A 378 -21.97 33.73 -7.65
CA ALA A 378 -21.59 32.55 -6.88
C ALA A 378 -20.61 32.87 -5.74
N ALA A 379 -19.56 33.66 -6.00
CA ALA A 379 -18.62 34.06 -4.96
C ALA A 379 -19.28 34.93 -3.87
N THR A 380 -20.17 35.83 -4.25
CA THR A 380 -20.94 36.67 -3.32
C THR A 380 -21.94 35.85 -2.49
N ILE A 381 -22.58 34.82 -3.08
CA ILE A 381 -23.45 33.90 -2.35
C ILE A 381 -22.65 33.12 -1.30
N LEU A 382 -21.44 32.66 -1.64
CA LEU A 382 -20.58 31.95 -0.70
C LEU A 382 -20.06 32.87 0.42
N ASP A 383 -19.62 34.07 0.06
CA ASP A 383 -19.18 35.08 1.02
C ASP A 383 -19.32 36.51 0.47
N PRO A 384 -20.35 37.26 0.89
CA PRO A 384 -20.55 38.64 0.46
C PRO A 384 -19.42 39.59 0.83
N SER A 385 -18.63 39.28 1.87
CA SER A 385 -17.49 40.10 2.27
C SER A 385 -16.29 39.96 1.33
N GLY A 386 -16.28 38.90 0.53
CA GLY A 386 -15.18 38.57 -0.36
C GLY A 386 -13.93 38.05 0.37
N GLU A 387 -13.97 37.80 1.68
CA GLU A 387 -12.79 37.41 2.46
C GLU A 387 -12.41 35.93 2.25
N SER A 388 -13.41 35.06 2.27
CA SER A 388 -13.27 33.59 2.15
C SER A 388 -13.71 33.03 0.81
N ALA A 389 -14.36 33.83 -0.05
CA ALA A 389 -14.63 33.48 -1.43
C ALA A 389 -14.29 34.66 -2.36
N MET A 390 -13.71 34.39 -3.52
CA MET A 390 -13.48 35.40 -4.55
C MET A 390 -13.71 34.83 -5.94
N PHE A 391 -14.16 35.67 -6.87
CA PHE A 391 -14.20 35.33 -8.28
C PHE A 391 -13.04 35.99 -9.03
N VAL A 392 -12.44 35.26 -9.96
CA VAL A 392 -11.45 35.79 -10.90
C VAL A 392 -11.81 35.36 -12.32
N GLN A 393 -12.04 36.34 -13.19
CA GLN A 393 -12.27 36.06 -14.60
C GLN A 393 -11.02 35.47 -15.23
N CYS A 394 -11.16 34.33 -15.91
CA CYS A 394 -10.03 33.69 -16.57
C CYS A 394 -10.48 32.80 -17.74
N ASP A 395 -9.75 32.89 -18.84
CA ASP A 395 -9.77 31.93 -19.93
C ASP A 395 -8.59 30.96 -19.79
N VAL A 396 -8.89 29.70 -19.49
CA VAL A 396 -7.87 28.67 -19.26
C VAL A 396 -7.04 28.34 -20.51
N THR A 397 -7.51 28.69 -21.71
CA THR A 397 -6.73 28.51 -22.94
C THR A 397 -5.58 29.53 -23.06
N SER A 398 -5.62 30.61 -22.28
CA SER A 398 -4.60 31.67 -22.26
C SER A 398 -3.68 31.55 -21.04
N TYR A 399 -2.39 31.31 -21.28
CA TYR A 399 -1.38 31.28 -20.22
C TYR A 399 -1.34 32.60 -19.43
N ALA A 400 -1.41 33.75 -20.13
CA ALA A 400 -1.39 35.06 -19.49
C ALA A 400 -2.61 35.27 -18.58
N SER A 401 -3.79 34.82 -19.01
CA SER A 401 -5.01 34.88 -18.20
C SER A 401 -4.90 34.01 -16.95
N GLN A 402 -4.36 32.79 -17.07
CA GLN A 402 -4.13 31.93 -15.91
C GLN A 402 -3.10 32.55 -14.96
N ALA A 403 -1.97 33.06 -15.47
CA ALA A 403 -0.94 33.68 -14.65
C ALA A 403 -1.51 34.86 -13.82
N ALA A 404 -2.31 35.73 -14.44
CA ALA A 404 -2.98 36.82 -13.75
C ALA A 404 -3.94 36.32 -12.66
N MET A 405 -4.67 35.22 -12.93
CA MET A 405 -5.55 34.59 -11.95
C MET A 405 -4.78 34.06 -10.74
N PHE A 406 -3.71 33.29 -10.94
CA PHE A 406 -2.89 32.80 -9.84
C PHE A 406 -2.25 33.95 -9.05
N GLN A 407 -1.79 35.01 -9.72
CA GLN A 407 -1.28 36.22 -9.06
C GLN A 407 -2.35 36.91 -8.20
N ALA A 408 -3.60 36.98 -8.66
CA ALA A 408 -4.69 37.58 -7.89
C ALA A 408 -4.99 36.77 -6.61
N VAL A 409 -5.04 35.44 -6.71
CA VAL A 409 -5.20 34.54 -5.55
C VAL A 409 -4.03 34.71 -4.58
N TRP A 410 -2.81 34.73 -5.10
CA TRP A 410 -1.61 34.92 -4.29
C TRP A 410 -1.57 36.29 -3.62
N LYS A 411 -1.93 37.37 -4.33
CA LYS A 411 -1.98 38.72 -3.77
C LYS A 411 -2.99 38.82 -2.61
N LYS A 412 -4.09 38.07 -2.68
CA LYS A 412 -5.14 38.12 -1.66
C LYS A 412 -4.79 37.31 -0.40
N TRP A 413 -4.24 36.10 -0.58
CA TRP A 413 -4.07 35.15 0.53
C TRP A 413 -2.63 34.68 0.76
N SER A 414 -1.67 35.10 -0.07
CA SER A 414 -0.24 34.76 -0.01
C SER A 414 0.02 33.26 0.13
N ARG A 415 -0.87 32.45 -0.45
CA ARG A 415 -0.91 31.00 -0.28
C ARG A 415 -1.78 30.34 -1.35
N LEU A 416 -1.41 29.12 -1.75
CA LEU A 416 -2.23 28.23 -2.56
C LEU A 416 -1.99 26.78 -2.12
N ASP A 417 -2.98 26.09 -1.56
CA ASP A 417 -2.80 24.71 -1.08
C ASP A 417 -3.40 23.67 -2.05
N VAL A 418 -4.49 24.01 -2.74
CA VAL A 418 -5.21 23.10 -3.64
C VAL A 418 -5.53 23.78 -4.97
N LEU A 419 -5.21 23.11 -6.08
CA LEU A 419 -5.75 23.41 -7.41
C LEU A 419 -6.74 22.30 -7.81
N ILE A 420 -7.96 22.68 -8.14
CA ILE A 420 -8.91 21.84 -8.85
C ILE A 420 -8.94 22.28 -10.32
N ALA A 421 -8.25 21.51 -11.17
CA ALA A 421 -8.21 21.70 -12.62
C ALA A 421 -9.45 21.07 -13.26
N ASN A 422 -10.59 21.76 -13.16
CA ASN A 422 -11.91 21.28 -13.56
C ASN A 422 -12.44 21.85 -14.87
N ALA A 423 -11.92 22.98 -15.34
CA ALA A 423 -12.39 23.57 -16.60
C ALA A 423 -12.37 22.54 -17.76
N GLY A 424 -13.45 22.48 -18.51
CA GLY A 424 -13.63 21.51 -19.59
C GLY A 424 -14.61 21.99 -20.66
N GLY A 425 -14.51 21.43 -21.86
CA GLY A 425 -15.42 21.63 -22.99
C GLY A 425 -15.58 20.35 -23.81
N LEU A 426 -16.49 20.35 -24.78
CA LEU A 426 -16.72 19.24 -25.74
C LEU A 426 -16.36 19.70 -27.16
N ASP A 427 -16.31 18.75 -28.09
CA ASP A 427 -16.20 18.98 -29.53
C ASP A 427 -17.31 19.95 -30.01
N LYS A 428 -16.94 20.95 -30.82
CA LYS A 428 -17.87 21.96 -31.36
C LYS A 428 -18.25 21.74 -32.83
N ASP A 429 -17.53 20.88 -33.53
CA ASP A 429 -17.66 20.58 -34.95
C ASP A 429 -17.40 19.09 -35.22
N SER A 430 -17.79 18.61 -36.41
CA SER A 430 -17.66 17.20 -36.78
C SER A 430 -16.24 16.88 -37.25
N LYS A 431 -15.53 16.01 -36.52
CA LYS A 431 -14.20 15.50 -36.94
C LYS A 431 -14.25 14.49 -38.08
N TYR A 432 -15.45 14.04 -38.42
CA TYR A 432 -15.71 13.09 -39.50
C TYR A 432 -15.93 13.75 -40.86
N ILE A 433 -15.91 15.09 -40.92
CA ILE A 433 -16.16 15.88 -42.14
C ILE A 433 -17.46 15.52 -42.87
N LEU A 434 -18.46 14.97 -42.16
CA LEU A 434 -19.72 14.49 -42.76
C LEU A 434 -20.44 15.56 -43.60
N PRO A 435 -20.49 16.85 -43.19
CA PRO A 435 -21.08 17.90 -44.03
C PRO A 435 -20.34 18.14 -45.36
N HIS A 436 -19.07 17.76 -45.46
CA HIS A 436 -18.22 17.95 -46.64
C HIS A 436 -18.11 16.69 -47.51
N ARG A 437 -18.83 15.59 -47.20
CA ARG A 437 -18.62 14.30 -47.86
C ARG A 437 -18.86 14.32 -49.38
N ASN A 438 -19.71 15.23 -49.86
CA ASN A 438 -20.09 15.34 -51.27
C ASN A 438 -19.42 16.55 -51.96
N ALA A 439 -18.46 17.22 -51.30
CA ALA A 439 -17.75 18.36 -51.86
C ALA A 439 -16.76 17.91 -52.95
N GLY A 440 -16.54 18.75 -53.97
CA GLY A 440 -15.51 18.51 -54.99
C GLY A 440 -14.09 18.61 -54.42
N VAL A 441 -13.09 18.08 -55.14
CA VAL A 441 -11.69 18.02 -54.67
C VAL A 441 -11.10 19.39 -54.30
N ASP A 442 -11.52 20.45 -54.98
CA ASP A 442 -11.04 21.82 -54.76
C ASP A 442 -11.73 22.51 -53.56
N ALA A 443 -12.83 21.94 -53.06
CA ALA A 443 -13.57 22.46 -51.91
C ALA A 443 -13.05 21.80 -50.62
N LEU A 444 -11.89 22.27 -50.17
CA LEU A 444 -11.25 21.77 -48.93
C LEU A 444 -12.17 21.98 -47.70
N PRO A 445 -12.19 21.03 -46.74
CA PRO A 445 -12.91 21.19 -45.50
C PRO A 445 -12.34 22.35 -44.66
N PRO A 446 -13.16 23.01 -43.83
CA PRO A 446 -12.70 24.06 -42.93
C PRO A 446 -11.72 23.49 -41.91
N LYS A 447 -10.84 24.38 -41.39
CA LYS A 447 -9.94 24.05 -40.29
C LYS A 447 -10.76 23.51 -39.11
N PRO A 448 -10.46 22.32 -38.57
CA PRO A 448 -11.15 21.79 -37.40
C PRO A 448 -10.99 22.71 -36.18
N ASP A 449 -12.05 22.88 -35.40
CA ASP A 449 -11.99 23.59 -34.11
C ASP A 449 -11.27 22.71 -33.07
N THR A 450 -10.13 23.15 -32.52
CA THR A 450 -9.36 22.39 -31.52
C THR A 450 -9.51 22.94 -30.10
N THR A 451 -10.53 23.76 -29.85
CA THR A 451 -10.71 24.45 -28.57
C THR A 451 -10.90 23.45 -27.42
N CYS A 452 -11.49 22.28 -27.67
CA CYS A 452 -11.65 21.24 -26.65
C CYS A 452 -10.28 20.79 -26.11
N THR A 453 -9.33 20.52 -27.00
CA THR A 453 -7.95 20.19 -26.61
C THR A 453 -7.26 21.34 -25.87
N ASP A 454 -7.49 22.57 -26.32
CA ASP A 454 -6.91 23.77 -25.70
C ASP A 454 -7.40 23.96 -24.26
N ILE A 455 -8.68 23.70 -23.99
CA ILE A 455 -9.28 23.80 -22.64
C ILE A 455 -8.86 22.61 -21.78
N ASP A 456 -9.12 21.39 -22.25
CA ASP A 456 -9.10 20.18 -21.43
C ASP A 456 -7.69 19.65 -21.17
N PHE A 457 -6.73 19.98 -22.03
CA PHE A 457 -5.36 19.51 -21.92
C PHE A 457 -4.33 20.63 -21.79
N LYS A 458 -4.27 21.58 -22.74
CA LYS A 458 -3.28 22.69 -22.63
C LYS A 458 -3.52 23.56 -21.40
N GLY A 459 -4.78 23.86 -21.10
CA GLY A 459 -5.18 24.58 -19.89
C GLY A 459 -4.71 23.88 -18.61
N LEU A 460 -4.78 22.54 -18.56
CA LEU A 460 -4.26 21.73 -17.45
C LEU A 460 -2.74 21.85 -17.31
N ILE A 461 -1.99 21.82 -18.41
CA ILE A 461 -0.53 21.98 -18.39
C ILE A 461 -0.17 23.34 -17.78
N TYR A 462 -0.77 24.42 -18.28
CA TYR A 462 -0.53 25.77 -17.76
C TYR A 462 -0.88 25.89 -16.28
N GLY A 463 -2.05 25.38 -15.89
CA GLY A 463 -2.52 25.40 -14.51
C GLY A 463 -1.61 24.60 -13.57
N THR A 464 -1.12 23.44 -14.02
CA THR A 464 -0.16 22.62 -13.27
C THR A 464 1.16 23.36 -13.08
N THR A 465 1.73 23.95 -14.14
CA THR A 465 2.98 24.73 -14.07
C THR A 465 2.87 25.89 -13.10
N LEU A 466 1.78 26.67 -13.19
CA LEU A 466 1.55 27.82 -12.31
C LEU A 466 1.28 27.39 -10.87
N ALA A 467 0.46 26.36 -10.65
CA ALA A 467 0.22 25.81 -9.32
C ALA A 467 1.52 25.35 -8.66
N THR A 468 2.38 24.62 -9.38
CA THR A 468 3.70 24.22 -8.87
C THR A 468 4.54 25.43 -8.47
N HIS A 469 4.58 26.48 -9.28
CA HIS A 469 5.30 27.71 -8.95
C HIS A 469 4.78 28.34 -7.64
N PHE A 470 3.47 28.61 -7.52
CA PHE A 470 2.91 29.26 -6.33
C PHE A 470 2.92 28.37 -5.08
N MET A 471 2.62 27.08 -5.21
CA MET A 471 2.66 26.11 -4.10
C MET A 471 4.08 25.99 -3.49
N ARG A 472 5.14 26.13 -4.31
CA ARG A 472 6.53 26.14 -3.84
C ARG A 472 6.82 27.29 -2.88
N HIS A 473 6.11 28.40 -3.02
CA HIS A 473 6.27 29.61 -2.22
C HIS A 473 5.37 29.65 -0.97
N ASN A 474 4.58 28.60 -0.71
CA ASN A 474 3.74 28.55 0.49
C ASN A 474 4.58 28.74 1.78
N PRO A 475 4.01 29.28 2.87
CA PRO A 475 4.76 29.50 4.12
C PRO A 475 5.37 28.22 4.73
N LYS A 476 4.83 27.04 4.42
CA LYS A 476 5.36 25.72 4.85
C LYS A 476 6.44 25.16 3.89
N GLY A 477 6.82 25.92 2.87
CA GLY A 477 7.64 25.49 1.74
C GLY A 477 6.86 24.67 0.72
N LYS A 478 7.62 23.96 -0.14
CA LYS A 478 7.14 23.00 -1.15
C LYS A 478 6.01 22.09 -0.63
N GLY A 479 4.87 22.11 -1.31
CA GLY A 479 3.77 21.16 -1.10
C GLY A 479 2.42 21.70 -1.55
N GLY A 480 1.50 20.80 -1.85
CA GLY A 480 0.14 21.13 -2.29
C GLY A 480 -0.54 19.95 -2.99
N LYS A 481 -1.79 20.16 -3.41
CA LYS A 481 -2.60 19.14 -4.10
C LYS A 481 -3.16 19.67 -5.40
N ILE A 482 -2.96 18.93 -6.47
CA ILE A 482 -3.59 19.17 -7.77
C ILE A 482 -4.56 18.03 -8.03
N ILE A 483 -5.83 18.34 -8.23
CA ILE A 483 -6.84 17.36 -8.60
C ILE A 483 -7.41 17.75 -9.96
N VAL A 484 -7.25 16.85 -10.93
CA VAL A 484 -7.67 17.03 -12.31
C VAL A 484 -9.03 16.38 -12.51
N THR A 485 -9.93 17.08 -13.19
CA THR A 485 -11.19 16.51 -13.65
C THR A 485 -11.00 15.90 -15.04
N GLY A 486 -10.78 14.59 -15.05
CA GLY A 486 -10.77 13.75 -16.24
C GLY A 486 -12.19 13.44 -16.74
N SER A 487 -12.36 12.28 -17.37
CA SER A 487 -13.66 11.71 -17.75
C SER A 487 -13.54 10.21 -17.94
N MET A 488 -14.60 9.44 -17.70
CA MET A 488 -14.65 8.03 -18.10
C MET A 488 -14.52 7.86 -19.62
N LEU A 489 -14.85 8.89 -20.41
CA LEU A 489 -14.64 8.91 -21.86
C LEU A 489 -13.17 9.03 -22.28
N GLY A 490 -12.25 9.30 -21.35
CA GLY A 490 -10.81 9.14 -21.59
C GLY A 490 -10.34 7.68 -21.51
N ILE A 491 -11.16 6.79 -20.95
CA ILE A 491 -10.91 5.33 -20.90
C ILE A 491 -11.71 4.62 -22.00
N TYR A 492 -12.98 4.96 -22.12
CA TYR A 492 -13.90 4.37 -23.09
C TYR A 492 -14.15 5.33 -24.25
N ALA A 493 -13.87 4.88 -25.47
CA ALA A 493 -14.05 5.70 -26.65
C ALA A 493 -15.54 5.98 -26.92
N CYS A 494 -15.86 7.25 -27.19
CA CYS A 494 -17.17 7.68 -27.66
C CYS A 494 -17.01 8.32 -29.03
N ALA A 495 -17.67 7.75 -30.03
CA ALA A 495 -17.61 8.27 -31.41
C ALA A 495 -18.25 9.66 -31.55
N THR A 496 -19.11 10.08 -30.62
CA THR A 496 -19.71 11.43 -30.66
C THR A 496 -18.69 12.53 -30.39
N PHE A 497 -17.70 12.28 -29.52
CA PHE A 497 -16.75 13.30 -29.05
C PHE A 497 -15.30 12.80 -29.12
N PRO A 498 -14.78 12.52 -30.33
CA PRO A 498 -13.44 11.94 -30.48
C PRO A 498 -12.32 12.86 -29.99
N GLU A 499 -12.45 14.20 -30.13
CA GLU A 499 -11.44 15.12 -29.61
C GLU A 499 -11.45 15.16 -28.08
N TYR A 500 -12.64 15.25 -27.47
CA TYR A 500 -12.79 15.20 -26.01
C TYR A 500 -12.21 13.93 -25.40
N CYS A 501 -12.53 12.75 -25.97
CA CYS A 501 -11.97 11.47 -25.55
C CYS A 501 -10.44 11.52 -25.56
N ALA A 502 -9.84 12.02 -26.65
CA ALA A 502 -8.39 12.13 -26.78
C ALA A 502 -7.78 13.12 -25.76
N ALA A 503 -8.40 14.29 -25.58
CA ALA A 503 -7.92 15.30 -24.64
C ALA A 503 -7.99 14.81 -23.18
N LYS A 504 -9.07 14.12 -22.79
CA LYS A 504 -9.19 13.53 -21.44
C LYS A 504 -8.25 12.36 -21.21
N ALA A 505 -8.03 11.51 -22.22
CA ALA A 505 -7.00 10.47 -22.16
C ALA A 505 -5.58 11.06 -21.99
N ALA A 506 -5.29 12.16 -22.70
CA ALA A 506 -4.04 12.90 -22.53
C ALA A 506 -3.89 13.46 -21.11
N ALA A 507 -4.95 14.04 -20.54
CA ALA A 507 -4.96 14.52 -19.17
C ALA A 507 -4.70 13.38 -18.14
N HIS A 508 -5.34 12.22 -18.32
CA HIS A 508 -5.11 11.04 -17.47
C HIS A 508 -3.64 10.60 -17.48
N HIS A 509 -3.04 10.53 -18.66
CA HIS A 509 -1.66 10.11 -18.81
C HIS A 509 -0.68 11.19 -18.30
N TYR A 510 -1.01 12.46 -18.48
CA TYR A 510 -0.25 13.58 -17.92
C TYR A 510 -0.18 13.54 -16.39
N VAL A 511 -1.30 13.21 -15.72
CA VAL A 511 -1.33 13.02 -14.27
C VAL A 511 -0.38 11.91 -13.84
N ARG A 512 -0.41 10.75 -14.51
CA ARG A 512 0.47 9.60 -14.20
C ARG A 512 1.95 9.91 -14.42
N THR A 513 2.28 10.62 -15.51
CA THR A 513 3.67 10.89 -15.90
C THR A 513 4.32 11.99 -15.07
N THR A 514 3.56 13.01 -14.64
CA THR A 514 4.10 14.12 -13.84
C THR A 514 4.13 13.83 -12.34
N ALA A 515 3.26 12.95 -11.85
CA ALA A 515 3.10 12.63 -10.44
C ALA A 515 4.38 12.24 -9.68
N PRO A 516 5.24 11.33 -10.19
CA PRO A 516 6.44 10.92 -9.45
C PRO A 516 7.40 12.08 -9.23
N VAL A 517 7.63 12.89 -10.25
CA VAL A 517 8.56 14.03 -10.20
C VAL A 517 8.00 15.14 -9.32
N LEU A 518 6.72 15.49 -9.45
CA LEU A 518 6.09 16.51 -8.59
C LEU A 518 6.11 16.11 -7.11
N LEU A 519 5.90 14.83 -6.80
CA LEU A 519 6.00 14.34 -5.43
C LEU A 519 7.44 14.41 -4.92
N GLN A 520 8.40 13.89 -5.70
CA GLN A 520 9.81 13.81 -5.32
C GLN A 520 10.43 15.21 -5.14
N LYS A 521 10.21 16.11 -6.12
CA LYS A 521 10.88 17.42 -6.19
C LYS A 521 10.12 18.52 -5.47
N GLU A 522 8.79 18.47 -5.45
CA GLU A 522 7.94 19.57 -4.98
C GLU A 522 7.01 19.20 -3.83
N ARG A 523 6.96 17.93 -3.41
CA ARG A 523 5.98 17.41 -2.43
C ARG A 523 4.53 17.74 -2.81
N ILE A 524 4.27 17.89 -4.10
CA ILE A 524 2.95 18.14 -4.66
C ILE A 524 2.39 16.82 -5.16
N THR A 525 1.16 16.49 -4.78
CA THR A 525 0.45 15.36 -5.39
C THR A 525 -0.41 15.85 -6.54
N ILE A 526 -0.47 15.05 -7.60
CA ILE A 526 -1.40 15.27 -8.71
C ILE A 526 -2.19 13.98 -8.94
N ASN A 527 -3.52 14.08 -8.94
CA ASN A 527 -4.43 12.94 -9.10
C ASN A 527 -5.60 13.31 -10.01
N CYS A 528 -6.36 12.31 -10.45
CA CYS A 528 -7.45 12.50 -11.40
C CYS A 528 -8.76 11.88 -10.90
N VAL A 529 -9.84 12.65 -10.93
CA VAL A 529 -11.22 12.14 -10.82
C VAL A 529 -11.79 12.06 -12.22
N MET A 530 -12.42 10.95 -12.59
CA MET A 530 -12.94 10.68 -13.93
C MET A 530 -14.46 10.49 -13.84
N PRO A 531 -15.24 11.55 -14.03
CA PRO A 531 -16.69 11.45 -13.98
C PRO A 531 -17.24 10.58 -15.11
N GLY A 532 -18.21 9.73 -14.77
CA GLY A 532 -19.18 9.21 -15.74
C GLY A 532 -20.18 10.28 -16.19
N PRO A 533 -21.22 9.91 -16.95
CA PRO A 533 -22.28 10.82 -17.34
C PRO A 533 -22.91 11.47 -16.10
N ILE A 534 -22.97 12.79 -16.05
CA ILE A 534 -23.49 13.52 -14.89
C ILE A 534 -24.37 14.67 -15.32
N ASP A 535 -25.54 14.78 -14.70
CA ASP A 535 -26.53 15.79 -15.04
C ASP A 535 -26.03 17.19 -14.69
N THR A 536 -25.58 17.90 -15.71
CA THR A 536 -25.08 19.27 -15.65
C THR A 536 -25.38 19.98 -16.97
N ASP A 537 -25.51 21.30 -16.93
CA ASP A 537 -25.77 22.13 -18.12
C ASP A 537 -24.65 22.09 -19.18
N ALA A 538 -23.55 21.35 -18.93
CA ALA A 538 -22.44 21.21 -19.88
C ALA A 538 -22.81 20.38 -21.12
N VAL A 539 -23.78 19.46 -21.00
CA VAL A 539 -24.28 18.61 -22.10
C VAL A 539 -25.79 18.74 -22.15
N ALA A 540 -26.32 19.40 -23.19
CA ALA A 540 -27.76 19.46 -23.41
C ALA A 540 -28.32 18.06 -23.74
N GLY A 541 -29.48 17.72 -23.18
CA GLY A 541 -30.16 16.44 -23.46
C GLY A 541 -29.50 15.21 -22.84
N ILE A 542 -28.67 15.38 -21.80
CA ILE A 542 -28.02 14.23 -21.15
C ILE A 542 -29.04 13.25 -20.54
N SER A 543 -30.16 13.75 -20.03
CA SER A 543 -31.30 12.95 -19.54
C SER A 543 -32.05 12.22 -20.66
N ASP A 544 -31.92 12.66 -21.91
CA ASP A 544 -32.49 11.95 -23.07
C ASP A 544 -31.57 10.79 -23.51
N ALA A 545 -30.26 10.95 -23.33
CA ALA A 545 -29.26 9.96 -23.71
C ALA A 545 -29.00 8.88 -22.64
N PHE A 546 -29.26 9.19 -21.37
CA PHE A 546 -28.96 8.33 -20.23
C PHE A 546 -30.14 8.23 -19.27
N ALA A 547 -30.55 7.00 -18.94
CA ALA A 547 -31.47 6.72 -17.85
C ALA A 547 -30.87 7.16 -16.48
N PRO A 548 -31.70 7.45 -15.46
CA PRO A 548 -31.22 7.85 -14.14
C PRO A 548 -30.18 6.92 -13.51
N GLU A 549 -30.32 5.60 -13.71
CA GLU A 549 -29.38 4.56 -13.25
C GLU A 549 -28.00 4.61 -13.94
N HIS A 550 -27.87 5.31 -15.07
CA HIS A 550 -26.59 5.50 -15.76
C HIS A 550 -25.86 6.78 -15.32
N LEU A 551 -26.55 7.69 -14.63
CA LEU A 551 -26.00 8.97 -14.22
C LEU A 551 -25.23 8.84 -12.91
N THR A 552 -24.00 9.34 -12.90
CA THR A 552 -23.18 9.48 -11.69
C THR A 552 -23.88 10.40 -10.69
N LEU A 553 -24.01 9.93 -9.45
CA LEU A 553 -24.61 10.72 -8.38
C LEU A 553 -23.65 11.81 -7.90
N LYS A 554 -24.16 13.04 -7.72
CA LYS A 554 -23.37 14.18 -7.20
C LYS A 554 -22.60 13.86 -5.90
N PRO A 555 -23.18 13.18 -4.88
CA PRO A 555 -22.44 12.81 -3.67
C PRO A 555 -21.24 11.90 -3.93
N VAL A 556 -21.35 10.97 -4.89
CA VAL A 556 -20.32 10.01 -5.28
C VAL A 556 -19.19 10.72 -6.03
N LEU A 557 -19.55 11.63 -6.93
CA LEU A 557 -18.54 12.50 -7.56
C LEU A 557 -17.74 13.26 -6.51
N LEU A 558 -18.42 13.92 -5.58
CA LEU A 558 -17.75 14.75 -4.57
C LEU A 558 -16.90 13.92 -3.60
N SER A 559 -17.31 12.70 -3.27
CA SER A 559 -16.51 11.79 -2.43
C SER A 559 -15.22 11.34 -3.13
N ALA A 560 -15.20 11.23 -4.46
CA ALA A 560 -13.97 10.96 -5.22
C ALA A 560 -12.91 12.06 -5.04
N TYR A 561 -13.32 13.33 -5.02
CA TYR A 561 -12.39 14.44 -4.71
C TYR A 561 -11.90 14.39 -3.26
N ASP A 562 -12.81 14.05 -2.32
CA ASP A 562 -12.46 13.94 -0.91
C ASP A 562 -11.38 12.88 -0.66
N GLN A 563 -11.36 11.79 -1.42
CA GLN A 563 -10.31 10.76 -1.34
C GLN A 563 -8.90 11.31 -1.50
N PHE A 564 -8.73 12.37 -2.30
CA PHE A 564 -7.43 13.03 -2.54
C PHE A 564 -7.21 14.23 -1.62
N LEU A 565 -8.27 14.97 -1.30
CA LEU A 565 -8.22 16.10 -0.36
C LEU A 565 -7.87 15.65 1.07
N GLU A 566 -8.39 14.50 1.50
CA GLU A 566 -8.20 13.96 2.85
C GLU A 566 -6.88 13.19 3.03
N ASP A 567 -6.11 12.98 1.96
CA ASP A 567 -4.80 12.32 2.00
C ASP A 567 -3.71 13.26 2.58
N LYS A 568 -3.72 13.48 3.90
CA LYS A 568 -2.82 14.44 4.57
C LYS A 568 -1.33 14.09 4.43
N GLU A 569 -1.02 12.79 4.29
CA GLU A 569 0.34 12.27 4.19
C GLU A 569 0.90 12.28 2.76
N ASN A 570 0.12 12.73 1.77
CA ASN A 570 0.50 12.74 0.35
C ASN A 570 0.91 11.36 -0.18
N ASN A 571 0.26 10.30 0.32
CA ASN A 571 0.50 8.92 -0.10
C ASN A 571 -0.12 8.60 -1.47
N LYS A 572 -1.08 9.41 -1.94
CA LYS A 572 -1.78 9.24 -3.20
C LYS A 572 -1.29 10.28 -4.20
N THR A 573 -0.52 9.84 -5.19
CA THR A 573 -0.15 10.62 -6.38
C THR A 573 -0.25 9.73 -7.62
N GLY A 574 -0.57 10.31 -8.77
CA GLY A 574 -0.75 9.59 -10.04
C GLY A 574 -1.97 8.66 -10.07
N GLN A 575 -2.87 8.77 -9.09
CA GLN A 575 -4.03 7.89 -8.96
C GLN A 575 -5.22 8.43 -9.76
N LEU A 576 -5.99 7.51 -10.35
CA LEU A 576 -7.19 7.80 -11.13
C LEU A 576 -8.38 7.12 -10.45
N ILE A 577 -9.44 7.87 -10.16
CA ILE A 577 -10.70 7.37 -9.61
C ILE A 577 -11.82 7.70 -10.59
N GLY A 578 -12.48 6.67 -11.12
CA GLY A 578 -13.70 6.80 -11.91
C GLY A 578 -14.94 6.82 -11.02
N THR A 579 -15.99 7.52 -11.45
CA THR A 579 -17.28 7.51 -10.77
C THR A 579 -18.37 7.07 -11.75
N ALA A 580 -19.13 6.04 -11.40
CA ALA A 580 -20.18 5.48 -12.25
C ALA A 580 -21.40 5.18 -11.39
N HIS A 581 -22.50 5.90 -11.61
CA HIS A 581 -23.68 5.86 -10.74
C HIS A 581 -23.34 6.01 -9.24
N GLU A 582 -23.42 4.93 -8.46
CA GLU A 582 -23.10 4.85 -7.03
C GLU A 582 -21.63 4.45 -6.72
N ASP A 583 -20.90 3.96 -7.72
CA ASP A 583 -19.59 3.35 -7.53
C ASP A 583 -18.42 4.34 -7.62
N LEU A 584 -17.43 4.11 -6.75
CA LEU A 584 -16.08 4.65 -6.82
C LEU A 584 -15.12 3.58 -7.34
N ILE A 585 -14.61 3.76 -8.56
CA ILE A 585 -13.78 2.77 -9.24
C ILE A 585 -12.34 3.26 -9.26
N PHE A 586 -11.44 2.60 -8.53
CA PHE A 586 -10.00 2.88 -8.62
C PHE A 586 -9.43 2.28 -9.90
N TRP A 587 -8.72 3.09 -10.69
CA TRP A 587 -8.11 2.69 -11.95
C TRP A 587 -6.59 2.53 -11.80
N PRO A 588 -6.11 1.32 -11.43
CA PRO A 588 -4.68 1.09 -11.25
C PRO A 588 -3.93 1.25 -12.56
N HIS A 589 -2.60 1.36 -12.45
CA HIS A 589 -1.74 1.33 -13.63
C HIS A 589 -1.96 -0.01 -14.38
N PRO A 590 -2.19 0.01 -15.70
CA PRO A 590 -2.33 -1.21 -16.48
C PRO A 590 -1.10 -2.11 -16.29
N GLY A 591 -1.33 -3.41 -16.13
CA GLY A 591 -0.23 -4.38 -16.04
C GLY A 591 0.59 -4.43 -17.34
N TYR A 592 1.89 -4.66 -17.21
CA TYR A 592 2.78 -4.79 -18.37
C TYR A 592 2.55 -6.11 -19.09
N LYS A 593 1.96 -6.08 -20.30
CA LYS A 593 1.67 -7.29 -21.10
C LYS A 593 2.89 -8.20 -21.32
N ASN A 594 4.09 -7.62 -21.46
CA ASN A 594 5.36 -8.34 -21.62
C ASN A 594 6.32 -8.17 -20.41
N GLY A 595 5.75 -8.06 -19.21
CA GLY A 595 6.48 -8.05 -17.94
C GLY A 595 7.60 -7.00 -17.87
N ALA A 596 8.83 -7.45 -17.59
CA ALA A 596 9.98 -6.58 -17.34
C ALA A 596 10.40 -5.72 -18.55
N ILE A 597 10.11 -6.17 -19.78
CA ILE A 597 10.47 -5.43 -21.00
C ILE A 597 9.69 -4.12 -21.08
N LEU A 598 8.35 -4.19 -20.97
CA LEU A 598 7.53 -2.97 -21.01
C LEU A 598 7.66 -2.14 -19.73
N LYS A 599 7.95 -2.78 -18.59
CA LYS A 599 8.28 -2.06 -17.35
C LYS A 599 9.49 -1.14 -17.52
N ARG A 600 10.43 -1.47 -18.42
CA ARG A 600 11.55 -0.58 -18.74
C ARG A 600 11.13 0.70 -19.45
N TYR A 601 10.06 0.69 -20.24
CA TYR A 601 9.65 1.85 -21.05
C TYR A 601 9.14 3.01 -20.20
N GLU A 602 8.62 2.72 -19.00
CA GLU A 602 8.18 3.74 -18.04
C GLU A 602 9.34 4.30 -17.22
N LYS A 603 10.45 3.57 -17.09
CA LYS A 603 11.57 4.00 -16.25
C LYS A 603 12.25 5.24 -16.84
N THR A 604 12.36 6.27 -16.00
CA THR A 604 13.14 7.47 -16.32
C THR A 604 14.59 7.11 -16.60
N PHE A 605 15.07 7.45 -17.79
CA PHE A 605 16.51 7.46 -18.07
C PHE A 605 17.06 8.83 -17.68
N ASP A 606 17.75 8.89 -16.56
CA ASP A 606 18.16 10.13 -15.90
C ASP A 606 19.03 11.05 -16.77
N PRO A 607 19.94 10.54 -17.62
CA PRO A 607 20.67 11.39 -18.56
C PRO A 607 19.76 12.14 -19.54
N TRP A 608 18.69 11.52 -20.07
CA TRP A 608 17.71 12.22 -20.91
C TRP A 608 16.91 13.21 -20.08
N PHE A 609 16.51 12.82 -18.88
CA PHE A 609 15.79 13.71 -17.98
C PHE A 609 16.60 14.98 -17.69
N LYS A 610 17.89 14.83 -17.34
CA LYS A 610 18.80 15.96 -17.12
C LYS A 610 19.03 16.80 -18.36
N MET A 611 19.11 16.19 -19.54
CA MET A 611 19.23 16.92 -20.81
C MET A 611 17.99 17.78 -21.10
N VAL A 612 16.80 17.26 -20.84
CA VAL A 612 15.52 17.94 -21.13
C VAL A 612 15.15 18.96 -20.04
N HIS A 613 15.42 18.64 -18.78
CA HIS A 613 14.93 19.40 -17.62
C HIS A 613 16.03 20.16 -16.85
N GLY A 614 17.31 20.02 -17.23
CA GLY A 614 18.43 20.74 -16.65
C GLY A 614 19.00 20.14 -15.36
N GLU A 615 18.29 19.23 -14.70
CA GLU A 615 18.72 18.57 -13.46
C GLU A 615 18.31 17.09 -13.41
N SER A 616 18.89 16.31 -12.50
CA SER A 616 18.54 14.89 -12.30
C SER A 616 17.12 14.74 -11.79
N SER A 617 16.45 13.65 -12.15
CA SER A 617 15.09 13.34 -11.70
C SER A 617 15.00 13.01 -10.20
N GLU A 618 16.08 12.50 -9.61
CA GLU A 618 16.14 11.97 -8.23
C GLU A 618 15.14 10.83 -7.94
N LEU A 619 14.57 10.22 -8.98
CA LEU A 619 13.66 9.10 -8.80
C LEU A 619 14.45 7.84 -8.38
N PRO A 620 13.97 7.07 -7.39
CA PRO A 620 14.71 5.96 -6.81
C PRO A 620 14.95 4.80 -7.78
N ASP A 621 14.12 4.67 -8.82
CA ASP A 621 14.18 3.60 -9.81
C ASP A 621 14.67 4.06 -11.19
N ALA A 622 15.15 5.31 -11.29
CA ALA A 622 15.73 5.89 -12.50
C ALA A 622 16.96 5.13 -12.97
N LEU A 623 17.15 5.12 -14.29
CA LEU A 623 18.26 4.49 -14.98
C LEU A 623 19.35 5.53 -15.25
N TYR A 624 20.55 5.31 -14.72
CA TYR A 624 21.67 6.25 -14.87
C TYR A 624 22.68 5.82 -15.94
N GLU A 625 22.83 4.51 -16.14
CA GLU A 625 23.74 3.96 -17.14
C GLU A 625 23.01 3.60 -18.44
N PRO A 626 23.63 3.84 -19.62
CA PRO A 626 23.10 3.36 -20.89
C PRO A 626 22.98 1.84 -20.87
N VAL A 627 22.09 1.29 -21.70
CA VAL A 627 22.03 -0.15 -21.93
C VAL A 627 23.39 -0.58 -22.48
N ARG A 628 24.25 -1.17 -21.64
CA ARG A 628 25.35 -1.98 -22.17
C ARG A 628 24.68 -3.04 -23.02
N THR A 629 24.93 -3.07 -24.32
CA THR A 629 24.68 -4.26 -25.13
C THR A 629 25.49 -5.37 -24.45
N ARG A 630 24.86 -6.10 -23.53
CA ARG A 630 25.50 -7.21 -22.87
C ARG A 630 25.88 -8.16 -24.00
N GLY A 631 27.15 -8.53 -24.05
CA GLY A 631 27.55 -9.72 -24.80
C GLY A 631 26.63 -10.90 -24.42
N PRO A 632 26.62 -11.97 -25.23
CA PRO A 632 25.71 -13.08 -25.02
C PRO A 632 25.73 -13.57 -23.57
N LYS A 633 24.55 -13.75 -22.98
CA LYS A 633 24.39 -14.25 -21.59
C LYS A 633 24.89 -15.67 -21.52
N VAL A 634 25.66 -16.01 -20.49
CA VAL A 634 26.18 -17.38 -20.30
C VAL A 634 25.22 -18.20 -19.43
N VAL A 635 24.83 -19.38 -19.91
CA VAL A 635 24.19 -20.43 -19.10
C VAL A 635 25.23 -21.49 -18.75
N ALA A 636 25.48 -21.72 -17.46
CA ALA A 636 26.28 -22.85 -17.01
C ALA A 636 25.42 -24.11 -16.92
N VAL A 637 25.92 -25.22 -17.45
CA VAL A 637 25.20 -26.49 -17.49
C VAL A 637 26.05 -27.55 -16.81
N THR A 638 25.57 -28.07 -15.67
CA THR A 638 26.19 -29.23 -15.03
C THR A 638 25.71 -30.53 -15.67
N GLY A 639 26.48 -31.61 -15.54
CA GLY A 639 26.16 -32.87 -16.20
C GLY A 639 26.10 -32.74 -17.73
N ALA A 640 26.87 -31.82 -18.31
CA ALA A 640 26.81 -31.45 -19.73
C ALA A 640 27.12 -32.62 -20.69
N THR A 641 27.81 -33.65 -20.20
CA THR A 641 28.13 -34.87 -20.95
C THR A 641 27.12 -36.01 -20.73
N GLY A 642 26.14 -35.84 -19.83
CA GLY A 642 25.07 -36.80 -19.55
C GLY A 642 23.78 -36.49 -20.30
N SER A 643 22.74 -37.31 -20.09
CA SER A 643 21.48 -37.21 -20.84
C SER A 643 20.76 -35.87 -20.66
N GLN A 644 20.55 -35.43 -19.41
CA GLN A 644 19.83 -34.18 -19.14
C GLN A 644 20.64 -32.95 -19.56
N GLY A 645 21.85 -32.80 -19.02
CA GLY A 645 22.70 -31.65 -19.30
C GLY A 645 23.08 -31.57 -20.77
N GLY A 646 23.39 -32.70 -21.42
CA GLY A 646 23.65 -32.76 -22.86
C GLY A 646 22.46 -32.30 -23.69
N GLY A 647 21.23 -32.68 -23.32
CA GLY A 647 20.01 -32.16 -23.94
C GLY A 647 19.85 -30.64 -23.79
N VAL A 648 20.20 -30.10 -22.62
CA VAL A 648 20.23 -28.65 -22.39
C VAL A 648 21.27 -27.97 -23.29
N VAL A 649 22.49 -28.49 -23.36
CA VAL A 649 23.56 -27.95 -24.22
C VAL A 649 23.13 -27.95 -25.70
N ASN A 650 22.55 -29.05 -26.18
CA ASN A 650 22.17 -29.23 -27.58
C ASN A 650 21.21 -28.16 -28.09
N VAL A 651 20.26 -27.74 -27.25
CA VAL A 651 19.31 -26.67 -27.56
C VAL A 651 19.92 -25.30 -27.29
N MET A 652 20.44 -25.07 -26.08
CA MET A 652 20.87 -23.73 -25.64
C MET A 652 22.03 -23.17 -26.47
N LYS A 653 22.91 -24.00 -27.04
CA LYS A 653 24.00 -23.53 -27.91
C LYS A 653 23.51 -22.85 -29.21
N ARG A 654 22.25 -23.08 -29.58
CA ARG A 654 21.62 -22.52 -30.79
C ARG A 654 20.70 -21.33 -30.47
N VAL A 655 20.52 -20.97 -29.20
CA VAL A 655 19.58 -19.92 -28.80
C VAL A 655 20.24 -18.54 -28.95
N PRO A 656 19.66 -17.62 -29.75
CA PRO A 656 20.22 -16.28 -29.94
C PRO A 656 20.36 -15.54 -28.61
N GLY A 657 21.49 -14.85 -28.42
CA GLY A 657 21.77 -14.08 -27.20
C GLY A 657 22.27 -14.90 -26.01
N TRP A 658 22.38 -16.23 -26.15
CA TRP A 658 22.95 -17.11 -25.12
C TRP A 658 24.26 -17.77 -25.58
N LYS A 659 25.15 -18.02 -24.63
CA LYS A 659 26.32 -18.90 -24.73
C LYS A 659 26.21 -20.00 -23.69
N VAL A 660 26.74 -21.18 -23.99
CA VAL A 660 26.73 -22.31 -23.06
C VAL A 660 28.13 -22.52 -22.49
N ARG A 661 28.18 -22.67 -21.17
CA ARG A 661 29.34 -23.15 -20.42
C ARG A 661 29.06 -24.55 -19.87
N ALA A 662 29.67 -25.56 -20.47
CA ALA A 662 29.55 -26.96 -20.08
C ALA A 662 30.53 -27.29 -18.95
N LEU A 663 30.02 -27.76 -17.82
CA LEU A 663 30.83 -28.18 -16.68
C LEU A 663 31.07 -29.70 -16.74
N THR A 664 32.34 -30.08 -16.59
CA THR A 664 32.77 -31.50 -16.56
C THR A 664 33.91 -31.69 -15.56
N ARG A 665 34.04 -32.90 -15.01
CA ARG A 665 35.18 -33.27 -14.15
C ARG A 665 36.47 -33.45 -14.95
N ASP A 666 36.33 -33.92 -16.19
CA ASP A 666 37.41 -34.17 -17.14
C ASP A 666 37.16 -33.45 -18.48
N PRO A 667 37.76 -32.26 -18.67
CA PRO A 667 37.71 -31.52 -19.94
C PRO A 667 38.40 -32.23 -21.11
N THR A 668 39.19 -33.27 -20.86
CA THR A 668 39.96 -33.98 -21.90
C THR A 668 39.23 -35.21 -22.47
N SER A 669 38.11 -35.59 -21.86
CA SER A 669 37.24 -36.67 -22.32
C SER A 669 36.76 -36.45 -23.76
N SER A 670 36.46 -37.53 -24.48
CA SER A 670 35.96 -37.46 -25.86
C SER A 670 34.67 -36.63 -25.98
N ALA A 671 33.76 -36.76 -25.00
CA ALA A 671 32.53 -35.97 -24.94
C ALA A 671 32.80 -34.47 -24.75
N ALA A 672 33.75 -34.10 -23.87
CA ALA A 672 34.14 -32.70 -23.67
C ALA A 672 34.85 -32.09 -24.89
N LYS A 673 35.70 -32.87 -25.58
CA LYS A 673 36.33 -32.46 -26.83
C LYS A 673 35.30 -32.16 -27.92
N LYS A 674 34.29 -33.02 -28.08
CA LYS A 674 33.18 -32.80 -29.01
C LYS A 674 32.42 -31.51 -28.72
N LEU A 675 32.14 -31.20 -27.45
CA LEU A 675 31.50 -29.93 -27.08
C LEU A 675 32.36 -28.72 -27.45
N THR A 676 33.67 -28.82 -27.26
CA THR A 676 34.62 -27.77 -27.63
C THR A 676 34.67 -27.55 -29.15
N GLU A 677 34.67 -28.62 -29.93
CA GLU A 677 34.58 -28.58 -31.40
C GLU A 677 33.28 -27.94 -31.89
N GLU A 678 32.19 -28.10 -31.15
CA GLU A 678 30.90 -27.48 -31.41
C GLU A 678 30.80 -26.01 -30.91
N GLY A 679 31.92 -25.43 -30.44
CA GLY A 679 32.00 -24.04 -30.00
C GLY A 679 31.44 -23.76 -28.59
N VAL A 680 31.22 -24.81 -27.79
CA VAL A 680 30.77 -24.68 -26.39
C VAL A 680 31.98 -24.48 -25.48
N GLU A 681 31.88 -23.53 -24.55
CA GLU A 681 32.92 -23.33 -23.52
C GLU A 681 32.89 -24.50 -22.54
N VAL A 682 34.00 -25.22 -22.39
CA VAL A 682 34.11 -26.35 -21.46
C VAL A 682 34.97 -25.95 -20.28
N VAL A 683 34.44 -26.09 -19.07
CA VAL A 683 35.11 -25.72 -17.82
C VAL A 683 35.18 -26.91 -16.88
N ARG A 684 36.34 -27.07 -16.23
CA ARG A 684 36.52 -28.10 -15.21
C ARG A 684 35.78 -27.71 -13.94
N ALA A 685 34.93 -28.59 -13.43
CA ALA A 685 34.28 -28.43 -12.13
C ALA A 685 34.02 -29.79 -11.49
N ASN A 686 34.13 -29.86 -10.16
CA ASN A 686 33.85 -31.06 -9.37
C ASN A 686 32.82 -30.73 -8.29
N PHE A 687 31.77 -31.55 -8.18
CA PHE A 687 30.71 -31.32 -7.19
C PHE A 687 31.18 -31.52 -5.76
N ASP A 688 32.29 -32.23 -5.54
CA ASP A 688 32.89 -32.39 -4.22
C ASP A 688 33.73 -31.18 -3.79
N ASP A 689 34.09 -30.29 -4.74
CA ASP A 689 34.89 -29.09 -4.54
C ASP A 689 34.06 -27.83 -4.86
N GLU A 690 33.50 -27.22 -3.82
CA GLU A 690 32.69 -25.99 -3.93
C GLU A 690 33.49 -24.80 -4.49
N GLY A 691 34.81 -24.76 -4.29
CA GLY A 691 35.68 -23.73 -4.87
C GLY A 691 35.72 -23.81 -6.39
N SER A 692 35.85 -25.02 -6.93
CA SER A 692 35.79 -25.25 -8.38
C SER A 692 34.45 -24.82 -9.01
N LEU A 693 33.34 -25.02 -8.28
CA LEU A 693 32.01 -24.59 -8.70
C LEU A 693 31.88 -23.07 -8.73
N ARG A 694 32.38 -22.38 -7.71
CA ARG A 694 32.38 -20.91 -7.63
C ARG A 694 33.14 -20.28 -8.80
N GLU A 695 34.29 -20.85 -9.16
CA GLU A 695 35.05 -20.41 -10.34
C GLU A 695 34.29 -20.66 -11.64
N ALA A 696 33.71 -21.85 -11.80
CA ALA A 696 32.95 -22.19 -12.99
C ALA A 696 31.69 -21.31 -13.19
N PHE A 697 31.10 -20.82 -12.11
CA PHE A 697 29.92 -19.96 -12.13
C PHE A 697 30.20 -18.45 -12.24
N LYS A 698 31.46 -18.01 -12.38
CA LYS A 698 31.76 -16.58 -12.58
C LYS A 698 31.11 -16.04 -13.87
N ASN A 699 30.43 -14.89 -13.76
CA ASN A 699 29.79 -14.17 -14.86
C ASN A 699 28.71 -14.96 -15.61
N VAL A 700 28.05 -15.91 -14.96
CA VAL A 700 26.91 -16.65 -15.55
C VAL A 700 25.60 -15.96 -15.17
N TYR A 701 24.61 -16.07 -16.04
CA TYR A 701 23.28 -15.48 -15.87
C TYR A 701 22.21 -16.53 -15.58
N ALA A 702 22.46 -17.78 -15.97
CA ALA A 702 21.63 -18.92 -15.63
C ALA A 702 22.50 -20.13 -15.30
N ILE A 703 21.99 -21.02 -14.43
CA ILE A 703 22.61 -22.30 -14.12
C ILE A 703 21.56 -23.40 -14.24
N PHE A 704 21.82 -24.41 -15.07
CA PHE A 704 21.13 -25.69 -15.03
C PHE A 704 21.96 -26.65 -14.17
N ALA A 705 21.41 -27.05 -13.02
CA ALA A 705 22.05 -27.88 -12.04
C ALA A 705 21.36 -29.24 -11.94
N VAL A 706 22.14 -30.29 -12.12
CA VAL A 706 21.77 -31.71 -12.00
C VAL A 706 22.90 -32.48 -11.32
N THR A 707 22.49 -33.41 -10.46
CA THR A 707 23.32 -34.42 -9.79
C THR A 707 22.96 -35.83 -10.25
N ASP A 708 23.90 -36.76 -10.10
CA ASP A 708 23.75 -38.16 -10.49
C ASP A 708 23.94 -39.10 -9.29
N TRP A 709 22.83 -39.53 -8.70
CA TRP A 709 22.80 -40.53 -7.65
C TRP A 709 23.30 -41.91 -8.09
N TRP A 710 23.01 -42.30 -9.34
CA TRP A 710 23.27 -43.65 -9.85
C TRP A 710 24.75 -43.93 -10.00
N GLU A 711 25.55 -42.89 -10.25
CA GLU A 711 27.01 -42.99 -10.28
C GLU A 711 27.56 -43.55 -8.95
N HIS A 712 27.08 -43.04 -7.82
CA HIS A 712 27.56 -43.46 -6.49
C HIS A 712 27.14 -44.90 -6.17
N LEU A 713 25.93 -45.30 -6.57
CA LEU A 713 25.47 -46.68 -6.46
C LEU A 713 26.34 -47.63 -7.30
N ALA A 714 26.68 -47.23 -8.54
CA ALA A 714 27.55 -48.01 -9.42
C ALA A 714 28.99 -48.13 -8.89
N GLN A 715 29.44 -47.19 -8.05
CA GLN A 715 30.71 -47.25 -7.33
C GLN A 715 30.66 -48.15 -6.07
N GLY A 716 29.54 -48.85 -5.83
CA GLY A 716 29.39 -49.81 -4.73
C GLY A 716 28.94 -49.19 -3.40
N LYS A 717 28.48 -47.94 -3.38
CA LYS A 717 27.87 -47.32 -2.20
C LYS A 717 26.49 -47.89 -1.95
N SER A 718 26.04 -47.90 -0.68
CA SER A 718 24.64 -48.21 -0.38
C SER A 718 23.68 -47.12 -0.89
N GLN A 719 22.40 -47.43 -1.02
CA GLN A 719 21.37 -46.47 -1.46
C GLN A 719 21.34 -45.21 -0.58
N ASP A 720 21.55 -45.37 0.73
CA ASP A 720 21.55 -44.29 1.71
C ASP A 720 22.81 -43.41 1.62
N GLU A 721 23.99 -44.04 1.48
CA GLU A 721 25.27 -43.32 1.30
C GLU A 721 25.27 -42.53 -0.01
N ALA A 722 24.82 -43.14 -1.11
CA ALA A 722 24.65 -42.47 -2.39
C ALA A 722 23.72 -41.25 -2.27
N GLY A 723 22.63 -41.40 -1.52
CA GLY A 723 21.67 -40.32 -1.25
C GLY A 723 22.29 -39.15 -0.48
N LYS A 724 23.02 -39.43 0.60
CA LYS A 724 23.71 -38.40 1.41
C LYS A 724 24.76 -37.64 0.60
N ILE A 725 25.51 -38.35 -0.24
CA ILE A 725 26.51 -37.74 -1.12
C ILE A 725 25.82 -36.83 -2.15
N GLU A 726 24.77 -37.32 -2.81
CA GLU A 726 24.03 -36.53 -3.80
C GLU A 726 23.40 -35.28 -3.19
N GLU A 727 22.80 -35.39 -2.00
CA GLU A 727 22.19 -34.26 -1.30
C GLU A 727 23.23 -33.17 -0.99
N GLU A 728 24.41 -33.56 -0.50
CA GLU A 728 25.48 -32.61 -0.22
C GLU A 728 26.08 -32.00 -1.50
N GLN A 729 26.23 -32.78 -2.58
CA GLN A 729 26.64 -32.26 -3.89
C GLN A 729 25.63 -31.24 -4.45
N GLY A 730 24.33 -31.52 -4.32
CA GLY A 730 23.26 -30.60 -4.71
C GLY A 730 23.31 -29.29 -3.91
N MET A 731 23.62 -29.37 -2.62
CA MET A 731 23.77 -28.17 -1.78
C MET A 731 25.06 -27.41 -2.04
N LYS A 732 26.17 -28.06 -2.39
CA LYS A 732 27.40 -27.37 -2.86
C LYS A 732 27.14 -26.59 -4.14
N LEU A 733 26.41 -27.17 -5.10
CA LEU A 733 25.96 -26.47 -6.31
C LEU A 733 25.12 -25.23 -5.97
N ALA A 734 24.14 -25.38 -5.09
CA ALA A 734 23.27 -24.27 -4.68
C ALA A 734 24.05 -23.17 -3.93
N ARG A 735 24.94 -23.52 -3.00
CA ARG A 735 25.77 -22.55 -2.25
C ARG A 735 26.72 -21.79 -3.16
N ALA A 736 27.35 -22.47 -4.14
CA ALA A 736 28.18 -21.80 -5.13
C ALA A 736 27.34 -20.84 -5.99
N ALA A 737 26.19 -21.29 -6.49
CA ALA A 737 25.28 -20.46 -7.28
C ALA A 737 24.78 -19.23 -6.53
N ALA A 738 24.48 -19.36 -5.23
CA ALA A 738 24.02 -18.26 -4.38
C ALA A 738 25.02 -17.11 -4.20
N THR A 739 26.29 -17.31 -4.59
CA THR A 739 27.34 -16.27 -4.52
C THR A 739 27.61 -15.56 -5.83
N VAL A 740 26.82 -15.84 -6.87
CA VAL A 740 26.98 -15.26 -8.20
C VAL A 740 26.10 -14.01 -8.32
N ASP A 741 26.69 -12.83 -8.29
CA ASP A 741 25.96 -11.56 -8.37
C ASP A 741 25.23 -11.34 -9.71
N THR A 742 25.69 -11.98 -10.78
CA THR A 742 25.10 -11.87 -12.12
C THR A 742 23.98 -12.86 -12.38
N LEU A 743 23.70 -13.79 -11.46
CA LEU A 743 22.75 -14.86 -11.65
C LEU A 743 21.31 -14.31 -11.69
N GLU A 744 20.60 -14.59 -12.76
CA GLU A 744 19.20 -14.20 -12.97
C GLU A 744 18.24 -15.38 -12.77
N HIS A 745 18.72 -16.62 -12.92
CA HIS A 745 17.88 -17.83 -12.83
C HIS A 745 18.69 -19.07 -12.42
N TYR A 746 18.18 -19.83 -11.44
CA TYR A 746 18.71 -21.15 -11.09
C TYR A 746 17.69 -22.23 -11.46
N ILE A 747 18.09 -23.24 -12.23
CA ILE A 747 17.19 -24.33 -12.65
C ILE A 747 17.72 -25.61 -12.03
N TRP A 748 16.98 -26.13 -11.05
CA TRP A 748 17.34 -27.32 -10.30
C TRP A 748 16.60 -28.53 -10.83
N SER A 749 17.33 -29.50 -11.39
CA SER A 749 16.80 -30.81 -11.75
C SER A 749 16.51 -31.60 -10.48
N THR A 750 15.25 -31.94 -10.27
CA THR A 750 14.79 -32.58 -9.04
C THR A 750 13.66 -33.58 -9.29
N THR A 751 13.13 -34.17 -8.22
CA THR A 751 12.08 -35.18 -8.22
C THR A 751 11.11 -34.94 -7.06
N PRO A 752 9.86 -35.43 -7.14
CA PRO A 752 8.98 -35.44 -5.98
C PRO A 752 9.55 -36.28 -4.83
N SER A 753 9.28 -35.88 -3.57
CA SER A 753 9.58 -36.74 -2.42
C SER A 753 8.46 -37.78 -2.23
N ALA A 754 8.79 -39.05 -2.45
CA ALA A 754 7.90 -40.18 -2.17
C ALA A 754 7.51 -40.22 -0.69
N LYS A 755 8.50 -40.04 0.20
CA LYS A 755 8.32 -40.02 1.66
C LYS A 755 7.34 -38.95 2.10
N ARG A 756 7.48 -37.71 1.61
CA ARG A 756 6.56 -36.62 1.98
C ARG A 756 5.19 -36.80 1.35
N LYS A 757 5.12 -37.16 0.06
CA LYS A 757 3.84 -37.33 -0.67
C LYS A 757 2.98 -38.43 -0.04
N PHE A 758 3.59 -39.53 0.39
CA PHE A 758 2.89 -40.68 0.96
C PHE A 758 3.04 -40.83 2.47
N LYS A 759 3.34 -39.75 3.20
CA LYS A 759 3.41 -39.70 4.67
C LYS A 759 4.26 -40.84 5.28
N GLY A 760 5.40 -41.13 4.64
CA GLY A 760 6.36 -42.15 5.07
C GLY A 760 6.04 -43.59 4.64
N LYS A 761 4.93 -43.85 3.95
CA LYS A 761 4.55 -45.20 3.50
C LYS A 761 5.38 -45.72 2.32
N VAL A 762 5.92 -44.81 1.52
CA VAL A 762 6.79 -45.12 0.37
C VAL A 762 8.08 -44.31 0.55
N PHE A 763 9.22 -44.93 0.28
CA PHE A 763 10.51 -44.28 0.29
C PHE A 763 11.28 -44.71 -0.96
N THR A 764 11.79 -43.74 -1.70
CA THR A 764 12.57 -43.98 -2.92
C THR A 764 13.83 -43.14 -2.81
N PRO A 765 14.95 -43.71 -2.31
CA PRO A 765 16.17 -42.99 -1.97
C PRO A 765 16.61 -41.92 -2.99
N HIS A 766 16.76 -42.25 -4.27
CA HIS A 766 17.25 -41.29 -5.27
C HIS A 766 16.28 -40.13 -5.49
N MET A 767 14.98 -40.32 -5.22
CA MET A 767 13.98 -39.28 -5.34
C MET A 767 13.90 -38.41 -4.09
N ASP A 768 13.90 -39.05 -2.92
CA ASP A 768 13.71 -38.39 -1.64
C ASP A 768 14.92 -37.54 -1.23
N TYR A 769 16.15 -38.04 -1.43
CA TYR A 769 17.37 -37.28 -1.15
C TYR A 769 17.49 -36.06 -2.08
N LYS A 770 17.16 -36.21 -3.36
CA LYS A 770 17.13 -35.09 -4.30
C LYS A 770 16.07 -34.05 -3.94
N ALA A 771 14.90 -34.50 -3.50
CA ALA A 771 13.85 -33.61 -3.02
C ALA A 771 14.19 -32.93 -1.68
N ASN A 772 15.13 -33.44 -0.88
CA ASN A 772 15.62 -32.75 0.31
C ASN A 772 16.43 -31.51 -0.07
N VAL A 773 17.18 -31.54 -1.18
CA VAL A 773 17.88 -30.36 -1.70
C VAL A 773 16.88 -29.23 -1.97
N ASP A 774 15.69 -29.51 -2.50
CA ASP A 774 14.64 -28.50 -2.69
C ASP A 774 14.29 -27.79 -1.38
N ALA A 775 14.07 -28.57 -0.33
CA ALA A 775 13.66 -28.08 0.98
C ALA A 775 14.79 -27.24 1.61
N ARG A 776 16.03 -27.71 1.47
CA ARG A 776 17.22 -27.03 1.97
C ARG A 776 17.53 -25.75 1.21
N ILE A 777 17.39 -25.70 -0.12
CA ILE A 777 17.49 -24.45 -0.90
C ILE A 777 16.49 -23.42 -0.37
N LYS A 778 15.24 -23.82 -0.12
CA LYS A 778 14.20 -22.91 0.40
C LYS A 778 14.48 -22.42 1.82
N ALA A 779 14.99 -23.29 2.68
CA ALA A 779 15.26 -22.98 4.08
C ALA A 779 16.57 -22.19 4.28
N GLU A 780 17.65 -22.61 3.61
CA GLU A 780 19.01 -22.13 3.84
C GLU A 780 19.40 -20.99 2.86
N LEU A 781 18.81 -20.95 1.66
CA LEU A 781 19.20 -20.03 0.58
C LEU A 781 18.00 -19.28 -0.03
N PRO A 782 17.25 -18.47 0.76
CA PRO A 782 15.97 -17.88 0.33
C PRO A 782 16.10 -16.96 -0.89
N LYS A 783 17.22 -16.26 -1.07
CA LYS A 783 17.48 -15.44 -2.27
C LYS A 783 17.59 -16.29 -3.53
N LEU A 784 18.30 -17.41 -3.46
CA LEU A 784 18.43 -18.35 -4.58
C LEU A 784 17.08 -19.04 -4.84
N ALA A 785 16.39 -19.46 -3.78
CA ALA A 785 15.07 -20.06 -3.88
C ALA A 785 14.06 -19.17 -4.62
N ALA A 786 14.10 -17.85 -4.39
CA ALA A 786 13.23 -16.87 -5.04
C ALA A 786 13.45 -16.73 -6.56
N MET A 787 14.57 -17.22 -7.10
CA MET A 787 14.86 -17.26 -8.55
C MET A 787 15.02 -18.69 -9.08
N THR A 788 14.66 -19.71 -8.28
CA THR A 788 14.82 -21.11 -8.63
C THR A 788 13.57 -21.65 -9.34
N THR A 789 13.75 -22.35 -10.45
CA THR A 789 12.72 -23.24 -11.01
C THR A 789 13.12 -24.69 -10.75
N TYR A 790 12.17 -25.47 -10.25
CA TYR A 790 12.36 -26.87 -9.89
C TYR A 790 11.82 -27.76 -11.00
N LEU A 791 12.72 -28.43 -11.71
CA LEU A 791 12.42 -29.15 -12.95
C LEU A 791 12.37 -30.66 -12.71
N TYR A 792 11.18 -31.25 -12.83
CA TYR A 792 10.95 -32.68 -12.74
C TYR A 792 11.13 -33.38 -14.08
N PHE A 793 11.63 -34.61 -14.00
CA PHE A 793 11.78 -35.49 -15.15
C PHE A 793 10.97 -36.77 -14.95
N GLY A 794 10.21 -37.15 -15.96
CA GLY A 794 9.51 -38.43 -16.03
C GLY A 794 10.41 -39.56 -16.59
N TYR A 795 9.79 -40.67 -16.98
CA TYR A 795 10.46 -41.82 -17.58
C TYR A 795 11.16 -41.46 -18.90
N TYR A 796 12.37 -42.01 -19.11
CA TYR A 796 13.15 -41.80 -20.34
C TYR A 796 12.98 -43.00 -21.29
N PRO A 797 12.45 -42.79 -22.51
CA PRO A 797 12.36 -43.86 -23.51
C PRO A 797 13.74 -44.48 -23.83
N GLN A 798 14.81 -43.69 -23.77
CA GLN A 798 16.20 -44.17 -23.95
C GLN A 798 16.56 -45.31 -22.99
N ASN A 799 15.93 -45.40 -21.82
CA ASN A 799 16.21 -46.47 -20.86
C ASN A 799 15.91 -47.85 -21.43
N MET A 800 14.92 -47.98 -22.34
CA MET A 800 14.63 -49.24 -23.00
C MET A 800 15.78 -49.70 -23.92
N ALA A 801 16.60 -48.78 -24.44
CA ALA A 801 17.72 -49.13 -25.32
C ALA A 801 19.03 -49.39 -24.54
N PHE A 802 19.28 -48.60 -23.49
CA PHE A 802 20.59 -48.51 -22.83
C PHE A 802 20.65 -49.04 -21.40
N VAL A 803 19.52 -49.23 -20.71
CA VAL A 803 19.50 -49.71 -19.31
C VAL A 803 19.14 -51.20 -19.30
N PRO A 804 20.07 -52.12 -18.99
CA PRO A 804 19.86 -53.56 -19.15
C PRO A 804 18.62 -54.10 -18.44
N LEU A 805 18.32 -53.60 -17.23
CA LEU A 805 17.20 -54.07 -16.44
C LEU A 805 15.82 -53.58 -16.97
N ILE A 806 15.77 -52.57 -17.83
CA ILE A 806 14.52 -52.05 -18.43
C ILE A 806 14.44 -52.41 -19.92
N LYS A 807 15.51 -52.94 -20.51
CA LYS A 807 15.56 -53.28 -21.94
C LYS A 807 14.71 -54.51 -22.25
N PRO A 808 13.81 -54.47 -23.26
CA PRO A 808 13.19 -55.68 -23.78
C PRO A 808 14.25 -56.65 -24.30
N VAL A 809 14.22 -57.89 -23.81
CA VAL A 809 15.20 -58.95 -24.15
C VAL A 809 14.52 -60.08 -24.91
N GLU A 810 15.20 -60.63 -25.91
CA GLU A 810 14.66 -61.75 -26.68
C GLU A 810 14.53 -63.01 -25.80
N TYR A 811 13.35 -63.63 -25.82
CA TYR A 811 13.09 -64.89 -25.17
C TYR A 811 13.59 -66.05 -26.04
N PRO A 812 14.44 -66.95 -25.50
CA PRO A 812 14.89 -68.11 -26.26
C PRO A 812 13.72 -69.00 -26.70
N GLY A 813 13.54 -69.17 -28.02
CA GLY A 813 12.69 -70.24 -28.59
C GLY A 813 11.36 -69.82 -29.22
N ASN A 814 10.91 -68.56 -29.08
CA ASN A 814 9.68 -68.10 -29.75
C ASN A 814 9.78 -66.73 -30.45
N GLY A 815 10.96 -66.11 -30.45
CA GLY A 815 11.23 -64.82 -31.11
C GLY A 815 10.50 -63.61 -30.48
N GLN A 816 9.87 -63.78 -29.31
CA GLN A 816 9.25 -62.70 -28.56
C GLN A 816 10.29 -61.97 -27.72
N PHE A 817 10.03 -60.69 -27.44
CA PHE A 817 10.85 -59.89 -26.56
C PHE A 817 10.10 -59.69 -25.25
N ILE A 818 10.73 -60.02 -24.14
CA ILE A 818 10.16 -59.89 -22.81
C ILE A 818 10.78 -58.67 -22.15
N GLN A 819 9.91 -57.78 -21.67
CA GLN A 819 10.27 -56.77 -20.69
C GLN A 819 9.62 -57.19 -19.37
N THR A 820 10.42 -57.40 -18.35
CA THR A 820 9.92 -57.66 -17.00
C THR A 820 9.96 -56.36 -16.21
N LEU A 821 8.93 -56.05 -15.43
CA LEU A 821 8.91 -54.87 -14.55
C LEU A 821 8.18 -55.20 -13.23
N PRO A 822 8.59 -54.63 -12.09
CA PRO A 822 7.93 -54.84 -10.81
C PRO A 822 6.72 -53.89 -10.62
N THR A 823 5.89 -53.74 -11.65
CA THR A 823 4.73 -52.84 -11.65
C THR A 823 3.64 -53.32 -12.59
N LYS A 824 2.41 -52.85 -12.36
CA LYS A 824 1.26 -53.19 -13.21
C LYS A 824 1.42 -52.62 -14.60
N ALA A 825 0.97 -53.37 -15.61
CA ALA A 825 1.03 -52.98 -17.01
C ALA A 825 0.25 -51.70 -17.33
N ASP A 826 -0.86 -51.46 -16.62
CA ASP A 826 -1.72 -50.29 -16.74
C ASP A 826 -1.25 -49.06 -15.93
N THR A 827 -0.12 -49.16 -15.22
CA THR A 827 0.47 -48.04 -14.48
C THR A 827 0.87 -46.91 -15.42
N ARG A 828 0.25 -45.74 -15.27
CA ARG A 828 0.51 -44.55 -16.08
C ARG A 828 1.59 -43.66 -15.47
N VAL A 829 2.62 -43.34 -16.25
CA VAL A 829 3.76 -42.51 -15.81
C VAL A 829 4.02 -41.34 -16.77
N LEU A 830 4.61 -40.26 -16.24
CA LEU A 830 5.09 -39.15 -17.07
C LEU A 830 6.19 -39.63 -18.01
N ASN A 831 6.12 -39.25 -19.28
CA ASN A 831 7.15 -39.56 -20.27
C ASN A 831 7.91 -38.29 -20.68
N SER A 832 9.23 -38.29 -20.47
CA SER A 832 10.07 -37.13 -20.81
C SER A 832 10.41 -37.03 -22.30
N GLY A 833 10.11 -38.06 -23.08
CA GLY A 833 10.45 -38.12 -24.50
C GLY A 833 11.96 -38.07 -24.74
N ASP A 834 12.39 -37.42 -25.82
CA ASP A 834 13.80 -37.42 -26.22
C ASP A 834 14.66 -36.53 -25.31
N MET A 835 15.39 -37.15 -24.38
CA MET A 835 16.33 -36.49 -23.48
C MET A 835 17.48 -35.75 -24.17
N SER A 836 17.74 -36.00 -25.47
CA SER A 836 18.75 -35.24 -26.22
C SER A 836 18.28 -33.85 -26.65
N VAL A 837 16.98 -33.54 -26.50
CA VAL A 837 16.37 -32.27 -26.95
C VAL A 837 15.42 -31.68 -25.90
N ASN A 838 14.48 -32.47 -25.37
CA ASN A 838 13.39 -31.97 -24.52
C ASN A 838 13.85 -31.21 -23.26
N PRO A 839 14.90 -31.64 -22.51
CA PRO A 839 15.39 -30.86 -21.36
C PRO A 839 15.78 -29.43 -21.75
N GLY A 840 16.40 -29.27 -22.92
CA GLY A 840 16.82 -27.97 -23.43
C GLY A 840 15.66 -27.09 -23.89
N ILE A 841 14.58 -27.67 -24.42
CA ILE A 841 13.36 -26.93 -24.76
C ILE A 841 12.76 -26.29 -23.50
N TRP A 842 12.65 -27.07 -22.42
CA TRP A 842 12.14 -26.57 -21.14
C TRP A 842 13.05 -25.50 -20.55
N VAL A 843 14.38 -25.73 -20.51
CA VAL A 843 15.32 -24.73 -20.00
C VAL A 843 15.24 -23.43 -20.80
N ARG A 844 15.20 -23.50 -22.14
CA ARG A 844 15.04 -22.32 -23.01
C ARG A 844 13.77 -21.55 -22.66
N GLN A 845 12.64 -22.23 -22.51
CA GLN A 845 11.37 -21.57 -22.22
C GLN A 845 11.24 -21.07 -20.78
N ILE A 846 11.83 -21.77 -19.80
CA ILE A 846 11.94 -21.27 -18.41
C ILE A 846 12.70 -19.94 -18.38
N LEU A 847 13.83 -19.86 -19.09
CA LEU A 847 14.64 -18.64 -19.18
C LEU A 847 13.94 -17.51 -19.94
N ALA A 848 13.20 -17.83 -21.00
CA ALA A 848 12.40 -16.85 -21.73
C ALA A 848 11.22 -16.32 -20.90
N THR A 849 10.59 -17.19 -20.12
CA THR A 849 9.47 -16.87 -19.22
C THR A 849 9.91 -16.00 -18.04
N GLY A 850 11.14 -16.17 -17.57
CA GLY A 850 11.75 -15.35 -16.52
C GLY A 850 10.99 -15.42 -15.21
N ALA A 851 10.62 -14.26 -14.65
CA ALA A 851 10.09 -14.16 -13.29
C ALA A 851 8.79 -14.94 -13.02
N LYS A 852 8.02 -15.32 -14.05
CA LYS A 852 6.84 -16.16 -13.85
C LYS A 852 7.19 -17.61 -13.47
N ALA A 853 8.38 -18.09 -13.81
CA ALA A 853 8.86 -19.43 -13.48
C ALA A 853 9.56 -19.50 -12.10
N TYR A 854 9.76 -18.36 -11.44
CA TYR A 854 10.45 -18.26 -10.15
C TYR A 854 9.67 -18.92 -9.01
N GLY A 855 10.35 -19.77 -8.25
CA GLY A 855 9.77 -20.55 -7.16
C GLY A 855 8.80 -21.65 -7.60
N LYS A 856 8.67 -21.89 -8.91
CA LYS A 856 7.70 -22.83 -9.48
C LYS A 856 8.31 -24.20 -9.77
N TYR A 857 7.44 -25.20 -9.76
CA TYR A 857 7.71 -26.56 -10.20
C TYR A 857 7.16 -26.77 -11.60
N THR A 858 7.86 -27.54 -12.44
CA THR A 858 7.34 -27.97 -13.73
C THR A 858 7.93 -29.34 -14.06
N ASN A 859 7.32 -30.07 -14.99
CA ASN A 859 7.81 -31.37 -15.46
C ASN A 859 8.14 -31.32 -16.95
N VAL A 860 9.24 -31.97 -17.34
CA VAL A 860 9.59 -32.21 -18.73
C VAL A 860 8.80 -33.39 -19.23
N ALA A 861 7.53 -33.17 -19.60
CA ALA A 861 6.66 -34.19 -20.20
C ALA A 861 5.42 -33.54 -20.83
N LEU A 862 5.01 -34.02 -22.00
CA LEU A 862 3.66 -33.78 -22.55
C LEU A 862 2.80 -35.04 -22.57
N GLU A 863 3.43 -36.21 -22.48
CA GLU A 863 2.76 -37.51 -22.59
C GLU A 863 2.73 -38.23 -21.24
N LYS A 864 1.62 -38.92 -21.01
CA LYS A 864 1.44 -39.87 -19.90
C LYS A 864 1.04 -41.20 -20.50
N LEU A 865 1.94 -42.19 -20.44
CA LEU A 865 1.74 -43.50 -21.05
C LEU A 865 1.78 -44.59 -19.99
N THR A 866 1.01 -45.65 -20.21
CA THR A 866 1.15 -46.91 -19.45
C THR A 866 2.34 -47.71 -19.94
N PHE A 867 2.88 -48.61 -19.10
CA PHE A 867 3.95 -49.50 -19.54
C PHE A 867 3.48 -50.45 -20.66
N GLN A 868 2.19 -50.81 -20.68
CA GLN A 868 1.60 -51.57 -21.78
C GLN A 868 1.61 -50.76 -23.09
N GLU A 869 1.15 -49.50 -23.07
CA GLU A 869 1.18 -48.61 -24.24
C GLU A 869 2.62 -48.44 -24.76
N MET A 870 3.61 -48.33 -23.87
CA MET A 870 5.02 -48.23 -24.26
C MET A 870 5.55 -49.48 -24.97
N ILE A 871 5.27 -50.69 -24.46
CA ILE A 871 5.74 -51.93 -25.10
C ILE A 871 4.99 -52.21 -26.41
N ASP A 872 3.74 -51.79 -26.53
CA ASP A 872 2.94 -51.90 -27.76
C ASP A 872 3.51 -50.99 -28.86
N ILE A 873 3.78 -49.71 -28.53
CA ILE A 873 4.44 -48.76 -29.46
C ILE A 873 5.83 -49.26 -29.85
N TRP A 874 6.61 -49.78 -28.89
CA TRP A 874 7.91 -50.38 -29.17
C TRP A 874 7.80 -51.56 -30.15
N SER A 875 6.79 -52.42 -29.97
CA SER A 875 6.56 -53.57 -30.84
C SER A 875 6.19 -53.16 -32.26
N GLU A 876 5.32 -52.15 -32.39
CA GLU A 876 4.92 -51.59 -33.68
C GLU A 876 6.12 -51.02 -34.45
N ILE A 877 6.95 -50.22 -33.78
CA ILE A 877 8.11 -49.56 -34.43
C ILE A 877 9.18 -50.57 -34.82
N THR A 878 9.51 -51.51 -33.93
CA THR A 878 10.59 -52.48 -34.17
C THR A 878 10.16 -53.63 -35.08
N GLY A 879 8.86 -53.90 -35.18
CA GLY A 879 8.33 -55.10 -35.85
C GLY A 879 8.52 -56.39 -35.04
N LYS A 880 8.96 -56.28 -33.77
CA LYS A 880 9.21 -57.41 -32.86
C LYS A 880 8.08 -57.48 -31.84
N LYS A 881 7.60 -58.69 -31.51
CA LYS A 881 6.53 -58.85 -30.52
C LYS A 881 7.07 -58.68 -29.10
N GLY A 882 6.82 -57.53 -28.48
CA GLY A 882 7.11 -57.27 -27.08
C GLY A 882 6.00 -57.79 -26.15
N VAL A 883 6.39 -58.33 -25.01
CA VAL A 883 5.51 -58.81 -23.95
C VAL A 883 6.01 -58.24 -22.63
N LEU A 884 5.12 -57.52 -21.93
CA LEU A 884 5.39 -57.04 -20.59
C LEU A 884 4.99 -58.12 -19.57
N ILE A 885 5.88 -58.46 -18.64
CA ILE A 885 5.63 -59.41 -17.56
C ILE A 885 5.79 -58.70 -16.22
N GLU A 886 4.70 -58.64 -15.46
CA GLU A 886 4.71 -58.13 -14.10
C GLU A 886 5.47 -59.09 -13.16
N THR A 887 6.33 -58.54 -12.31
CA THR A 887 7.09 -59.27 -11.30
C THR A 887 6.88 -58.67 -9.92
N THR A 888 7.26 -59.40 -8.86
CA THR A 888 7.32 -58.80 -7.52
C THR A 888 8.61 -58.01 -7.36
N ILE A 889 8.58 -56.94 -6.55
CA ILE A 889 9.78 -56.16 -6.24
C ILE A 889 10.90 -57.01 -5.61
N ASP A 890 10.53 -58.03 -4.83
CA ASP A 890 11.48 -58.95 -4.22
C ASP A 890 12.19 -59.83 -5.26
N ALA A 891 11.44 -60.38 -6.23
CA ALA A 891 12.01 -61.16 -7.32
C ALA A 891 12.91 -60.28 -8.20
N TRP A 892 12.46 -59.06 -8.47
CA TRP A 892 13.22 -58.06 -9.23
C TRP A 892 14.52 -57.65 -8.56
N THR A 893 14.47 -57.41 -7.25
CA THR A 893 15.63 -57.07 -6.41
C THR A 893 16.64 -58.22 -6.37
N LYS A 894 16.18 -59.47 -6.30
CA LYS A 894 17.08 -60.64 -6.36
C LYS A 894 17.79 -60.76 -7.71
N LEU A 895 17.09 -60.40 -8.80
CA LEU A 895 17.63 -60.48 -10.15
C LEU A 895 18.65 -59.36 -10.45
N TRP A 896 18.36 -58.14 -10.01
CA TRP A 896 19.11 -56.93 -10.40
C TRP A 896 19.83 -56.22 -9.26
N GLY A 897 19.81 -56.80 -8.05
CA GLY A 897 20.46 -56.25 -6.87
C GLY A 897 19.88 -54.89 -6.41
N PRO A 898 20.69 -54.04 -5.77
CA PRO A 898 20.27 -52.74 -5.25
C PRO A 898 19.69 -51.80 -6.31
N ALA A 899 20.21 -51.82 -7.55
CA ALA A 899 19.67 -51.02 -8.65
C ALA A 899 18.26 -51.47 -9.05
N GLY A 900 18.01 -52.78 -9.02
CA GLY A 900 16.67 -53.36 -9.17
C GLY A 900 15.72 -52.90 -8.08
N ASN A 901 16.16 -52.93 -6.82
CA ASN A 901 15.36 -52.46 -5.70
C ASN A 901 14.94 -51.00 -5.87
N GLU A 902 15.90 -50.12 -6.17
CA GLU A 902 15.65 -48.69 -6.32
C GLU A 902 14.64 -48.38 -7.45
N LEU A 903 14.83 -48.97 -8.64
CA LEU A 903 13.89 -48.78 -9.76
C LEU A 903 12.53 -49.42 -9.46
N GLY A 904 12.51 -50.54 -8.74
CA GLY A 904 11.25 -51.13 -8.27
C GLY A 904 10.47 -50.21 -7.34
N LEU A 905 11.14 -49.55 -6.40
CA LEU A 905 10.53 -48.55 -5.52
C LEU A 905 10.01 -47.35 -6.32
N GLN A 906 10.74 -46.89 -7.35
CA GLN A 906 10.29 -45.83 -8.25
C GLN A 906 9.01 -46.22 -9.03
N PHE A 907 8.94 -47.44 -9.55
CA PHE A 907 7.75 -47.89 -10.27
C PHE A 907 6.54 -48.02 -9.33
N LYS A 908 6.75 -48.50 -8.10
CA LYS A 908 5.70 -48.51 -7.05
C LYS A 908 5.27 -47.12 -6.62
N PHE A 909 6.18 -46.14 -6.61
CA PHE A 909 5.81 -44.74 -6.47
C PHE A 909 4.92 -44.28 -7.64
N GLY A 910 5.26 -44.66 -8.87
CA GLY A 910 4.49 -44.37 -10.08
C GLY A 910 3.04 -44.87 -10.03
N GLU A 911 2.80 -46.07 -9.49
CA GLU A 911 1.45 -46.65 -9.27
C GLU A 911 0.53 -45.75 -8.43
N LEU A 912 1.10 -44.92 -7.56
CA LEU A 912 0.36 -44.09 -6.61
C LEU A 912 0.36 -42.61 -7.00
N CYS A 913 1.12 -42.22 -8.02
CA CYS A 913 1.44 -40.83 -8.32
C CYS A 913 0.68 -40.28 -9.53
N ASP A 914 -0.63 -40.50 -9.63
CA ASP A 914 -1.50 -39.85 -10.62
C ASP A 914 -2.69 -39.15 -9.90
N PRO A 915 -2.89 -37.83 -10.07
CA PRO A 915 -2.12 -36.90 -10.90
C PRO A 915 -0.70 -36.63 -10.38
N TRP A 916 0.20 -36.34 -11.33
CA TRP A 916 1.60 -35.97 -11.05
C TRP A 916 1.71 -34.48 -10.67
N GLU A 917 0.77 -33.64 -11.11
CA GLU A 917 0.73 -32.19 -10.99
C GLU A 917 -0.08 -31.70 -9.76
N THR A 918 0.32 -32.09 -8.55
CA THR A 918 -0.47 -31.86 -7.32
C THR A 918 0.03 -30.72 -6.42
N ASN A 919 0.86 -29.81 -6.93
CA ASN A 919 1.47 -28.73 -6.12
C ASN A 919 0.88 -27.36 -6.48
N GLU A 920 0.49 -26.56 -5.49
CA GLU A 920 -0.01 -25.18 -5.63
C GLU A 920 0.98 -24.24 -6.36
N ASN A 921 2.25 -24.64 -6.46
CA ASN A 921 3.30 -23.90 -7.16
C ASN A 921 3.75 -24.52 -8.49
N PHE A 922 2.89 -25.30 -9.15
CA PHE A 922 3.18 -25.84 -10.47
C PHE A 922 2.97 -24.79 -11.59
N ILE A 923 3.84 -24.77 -12.60
CA ILE A 923 3.67 -24.01 -13.85
C ILE A 923 3.59 -25.00 -15.02
N SER A 924 2.49 -24.94 -15.76
CA SER A 924 2.21 -25.88 -16.85
C SER A 924 3.09 -25.65 -18.09
N PRO A 925 3.30 -26.67 -18.93
CA PRO A 925 3.95 -26.49 -20.23
C PRO A 925 3.28 -25.42 -21.10
N ALA A 926 1.95 -25.27 -21.01
CA ALA A 926 1.22 -24.23 -21.71
C ALA A 926 1.56 -22.81 -21.20
N GLU A 927 1.66 -22.63 -19.88
CA GLU A 927 2.06 -21.35 -19.29
C GLU A 927 3.53 -20.99 -19.56
N LEU A 928 4.39 -22.01 -19.72
CA LEU A 928 5.76 -21.86 -20.20
C LEU A 928 5.85 -21.61 -21.72
N SER A 929 4.73 -21.64 -22.45
CA SER A 929 4.72 -21.52 -23.91
C SER A 929 5.56 -22.58 -24.62
N ILE A 930 5.51 -23.82 -24.12
CA ILE A 930 6.14 -24.97 -24.78
C ILE A 930 5.39 -25.28 -26.07
N ASP A 931 6.08 -25.17 -27.21
CA ASP A 931 5.56 -25.60 -28.51
C ASP A 931 5.58 -27.12 -28.59
N GLN A 932 4.39 -27.72 -28.71
CA GLN A 932 4.23 -29.17 -28.80
C GLN A 932 4.94 -29.76 -30.03
N ASN A 933 5.12 -28.99 -31.10
CA ASN A 933 5.75 -29.46 -32.34
C ASN A 933 7.27 -29.62 -32.20
N GLU A 934 7.89 -28.96 -31.22
CA GLU A 934 9.33 -29.11 -30.95
C GLU A 934 9.62 -30.32 -30.04
N VAL A 935 8.62 -30.79 -29.29
CA VAL A 935 8.78 -31.87 -28.31
C VAL A 935 8.77 -33.22 -29.01
N VAL A 936 9.80 -34.01 -28.80
CA VAL A 936 9.87 -35.38 -29.32
C VAL A 936 9.34 -36.33 -28.25
N GLY A 937 8.16 -36.90 -28.47
CA GLY A 937 7.51 -37.87 -27.56
C GLY A 937 8.14 -39.27 -27.58
N PHE A 938 7.49 -40.23 -26.92
CA PHE A 938 7.97 -41.61 -26.79
C PHE A 938 8.18 -42.28 -28.15
N ARG A 939 7.17 -42.25 -29.03
CA ARG A 939 7.23 -42.86 -30.37
C ARG A 939 8.43 -42.34 -31.17
N GLY A 940 8.55 -41.02 -31.31
CA GLY A 940 9.65 -40.41 -32.06
C GLY A 940 11.03 -40.73 -31.48
N THR A 941 11.12 -40.95 -30.16
CA THR A 941 12.36 -41.39 -29.52
C THR A 941 12.69 -42.84 -29.87
N ILE A 942 11.72 -43.75 -29.79
CA ILE A 942 11.92 -45.17 -30.13
C ILE A 942 12.22 -45.35 -31.62
N GLU A 943 11.59 -44.59 -32.52
CA GLU A 943 11.91 -44.57 -33.95
C GLU A 943 13.37 -44.23 -34.21
N ARG A 944 13.91 -43.21 -33.52
CA ARG A 944 15.33 -42.84 -33.61
C ARG A 944 16.26 -43.91 -33.06
N LEU A 945 15.82 -44.67 -32.04
CA LEU A 945 16.61 -45.72 -31.40
C LEU A 945 16.39 -47.11 -32.03
N LYS A 946 15.55 -47.23 -33.06
CA LYS A 946 15.18 -48.52 -33.67
C LYS A 946 16.38 -49.39 -34.03
N TYR A 947 17.49 -48.77 -34.43
CA TYR A 947 18.72 -49.47 -34.81
C TYR A 947 19.45 -50.17 -33.64
N LEU A 948 19.06 -49.91 -32.39
CA LEU A 948 19.64 -50.49 -31.16
C LEU A 948 18.83 -51.65 -30.58
N PHE A 949 17.66 -51.93 -31.16
CA PHE A 949 16.72 -52.96 -30.73
C PHE A 949 16.75 -54.16 -31.66
#